data_AF-A0A8K0MRX0-F1
#
_entry.id   AF-A0A8K0MRX0-F1
#
_cell.length_a   1.000
_cell.length_b   1.000
_cell.length_c   1.000
_cell.angle_alpha   90.00
_cell.angle_beta   90.00
_cell.angle_gamma   90.00
#
_symmetry.space_group_name_H-M   'P 1'
#
loop_
_entity.id
_entity.type
_entity.pdbx_description
1 polymer ?
#
loop_
_entity_poly.entity_id
_entity_poly.type
_entity_poly.pdbx_seq_one_letter_code
_entity_poly.pdbx_strand_id
1 'polypeptide(L)'
;MQVISGTSPSISCFNPCFGNVNGVLSVQSNVNYVRRRSSVSEQVHINRRTLHDRLRFIAVEDAGGVFRGKTGVNKLEHMSCNCQQAENVSGVTAEEKNRTRFGVEPNRQTPVRLNAITGSPDIDEFKVVEQLKSENGSITLNGKPAEAGTINDKLQNIRSNSIEDEAWSLLQDSIVYYCNNPVGTIAANDSSSSNVLNYDQVFIRDFIPSGIAFLLKGEYDIVRNFILHTLQLQSWEKTMDCYSPGQGLMPASFKVRTIPLDGDDSATEDVLDPDFGEAAIGRVAPVDSGLWWIILLRAYGKCSGDLTVQERVDVQTGIKMILKLCLADGFDMFPTLLVTDGSCMIDRRMGIHGHPLEIQALFYSALLCAREMLAPEDASADLIRALNNRLVALSFHIREYYWVDMRKLNEIYRYKTEEYSYDAVNKFNIYPDQIPSWMVDFMPSKGGYLIGNLQPAHMDFRFFSLGNLWSIVSSLATVKQSHAILDLIEAKWDDLVADMPFKLCYPALEGQEWQIITGSDPKNTRWSYHNGGSWPTLLWQLAVASIKMNRPEIALKAVEVAEKRISRDKWPEYYDTKRAKFIGKQSRLFQTWSIAGYLVAKLLLANPSASKILVNDEDSELVNAFSTMISTKPRRKRGLKKKSFIV
;
A
#
# COMPACT_ATOMS: atom_id res chain seq x y z
N MET A 1 -32.53 -18.82 30.88
CA MET A 1 -32.95 -18.98 32.30
C MET A 1 -31.97 -19.93 33.00
N GLN A 2 -32.04 -20.04 34.32
CA GLN A 2 -31.06 -20.77 35.17
C GLN A 2 -30.96 -22.29 34.84
N VAL A 3 -29.89 -23.10 35.05
CA VAL A 3 -28.96 -23.39 36.20
C VAL A 3 -29.73 -23.89 37.46
N ILE A 4 -29.33 -24.87 38.30
CA ILE A 4 -28.02 -25.52 38.63
C ILE A 4 -28.24 -27.00 39.05
N SER A 5 -27.29 -27.93 38.77
CA SER A 5 -26.78 -29.05 39.65
C SER A 5 -26.33 -30.32 38.88
N GLY A 6 -25.27 -31.05 39.29
CA GLY A 6 -24.30 -30.75 40.35
C GLY A 6 -23.15 -31.78 40.53
N THR A 7 -22.24 -31.42 41.45
CA THR A 7 -21.32 -32.27 42.26
C THR A 7 -20.25 -33.15 41.61
N SER A 8 -18.98 -32.82 41.90
CA SER A 8 -17.87 -33.75 42.15
C SER A 8 -17.47 -33.68 43.63
N PRO A 9 -16.74 -34.67 44.18
CA PRO A 9 -15.64 -34.31 45.09
C PRO A 9 -14.38 -35.21 45.03
N SER A 10 -13.26 -34.65 45.53
CA SER A 10 -12.01 -35.29 46.03
C SER A 10 -11.22 -36.23 45.09
N ILE A 11 -9.98 -35.91 44.67
CA ILE A 11 -8.72 -35.77 45.44
C ILE A 11 -8.24 -37.09 46.06
N SER A 12 -7.15 -37.63 45.50
CA SER A 12 -6.07 -38.25 46.27
C SER A 12 -4.74 -38.01 45.55
N CYS A 13 -3.65 -37.88 46.31
CA CYS A 13 -2.32 -37.54 45.83
C CYS A 13 -1.33 -38.42 46.61
N PHE A 14 -0.37 -39.08 45.95
CA PHE A 14 0.92 -39.46 46.54
C PHE A 14 1.96 -39.85 45.47
N ASN A 15 3.23 -39.58 45.81
CA ASN A 15 4.47 -39.62 45.00
C ASN A 15 5.16 -41.04 45.09
N PRO A 16 6.48 -41.22 44.78
CA PRO A 16 7.18 -41.11 43.49
C PRO A 16 8.17 -42.30 43.20
N CYS A 17 8.99 -42.15 42.15
CA CYS A 17 10.35 -42.73 41.93
C CYS A 17 10.54 -44.22 41.58
N PHE A 18 11.08 -44.47 40.37
CA PHE A 18 12.34 -45.16 40.02
C PHE A 18 12.25 -45.94 38.69
N GLY A 19 13.29 -45.90 37.84
CA GLY A 19 13.38 -46.75 36.64
C GLY A 19 14.26 -46.23 35.51
N ASN A 20 15.58 -46.31 35.66
CA ASN A 20 16.57 -45.94 34.65
C ASN A 20 16.78 -47.12 33.66
N VAL A 21 16.49 -47.00 32.36
CA VAL A 21 17.00 -47.92 31.31
C VAL A 21 17.20 -47.20 29.96
N ASN A 22 18.44 -47.17 29.48
CA ASN A 22 18.74 -46.91 28.06
C ASN A 22 18.47 -48.17 27.23
N GLY A 23 17.76 -48.06 26.11
CA GLY A 23 17.45 -49.20 25.24
C GLY A 23 17.30 -48.82 23.77
N VAL A 24 18.37 -49.00 23.00
CA VAL A 24 18.33 -48.91 21.52
C VAL A 24 17.54 -50.09 20.96
N LEU A 25 16.55 -49.83 20.11
CA LEU A 25 15.86 -50.86 19.34
C LEU A 25 15.84 -50.52 17.85
N SER A 26 16.66 -51.24 17.09
CA SER A 26 16.60 -51.31 15.63
C SER A 26 15.49 -52.26 15.19
N VAL A 27 14.65 -51.84 14.24
CA VAL A 27 13.70 -52.75 13.55
C VAL A 27 14.02 -52.73 12.06
N GLN A 28 14.45 -53.88 11.54
CA GLN A 28 14.54 -54.14 10.10
C GLN A 28 13.24 -54.75 9.59
N SER A 29 12.82 -54.37 8.38
CA SER A 29 11.86 -55.14 7.57
C SER A 29 12.26 -55.08 6.10
N ASN A 30 12.61 -56.23 5.52
CA ASN A 30 13.00 -56.37 4.12
C ASN A 30 11.78 -56.34 3.17
N VAL A 31 11.90 -55.70 2.02
CA VAL A 31 11.18 -56.09 0.79
C VAL A 31 12.13 -56.01 -0.41
N ASN A 32 12.19 -57.08 -1.20
CA ASN A 32 13.06 -57.24 -2.36
C ASN A 32 12.50 -56.56 -3.61
N TYR A 33 13.37 -56.07 -4.51
CA TYR A 33 13.02 -55.89 -5.93
C TYR A 33 14.10 -56.49 -6.85
N VAL A 34 13.63 -57.35 -7.77
CA VAL A 34 14.45 -58.16 -8.68
C VAL A 34 14.76 -57.39 -9.96
N ARG A 35 16.01 -57.51 -10.43
CA ARG A 35 16.53 -56.86 -11.65
C ARG A 35 16.62 -57.89 -12.80
N ARG A 36 15.98 -57.64 -13.95
CA ARG A 36 16.21 -58.40 -15.20
C ARG A 36 16.86 -57.51 -16.27
N ARG A 37 17.74 -58.11 -17.09
CA ARG A 37 18.55 -57.52 -18.18
C ARG A 37 18.25 -58.22 -19.51
N SER A 38 18.39 -57.50 -20.64
CA SER A 38 18.89 -57.97 -21.97
C SER A 38 18.74 -56.80 -22.99
N SER A 39 19.82 -56.13 -23.45
CA SER A 39 20.64 -56.39 -24.69
C SER A 39 19.88 -56.09 -26.00
N VAL A 40 20.41 -55.44 -27.06
CA VAL A 40 21.64 -55.57 -27.89
C VAL A 40 21.86 -54.23 -28.66
N SER A 41 23.01 -53.52 -28.65
CA SER A 41 24.26 -53.58 -29.46
C SER A 41 24.23 -53.05 -30.92
N GLU A 42 25.06 -52.02 -31.22
CA GLU A 42 25.97 -51.87 -32.40
C GLU A 42 26.83 -50.58 -32.24
N GLN A 43 28.16 -50.69 -32.10
CA GLN A 43 29.24 -50.50 -33.10
C GLN A 43 29.61 -49.02 -33.44
N VAL A 44 30.78 -48.53 -32.96
CA VAL A 44 32.06 -48.27 -33.72
C VAL A 44 32.07 -46.84 -34.34
N HIS A 45 33.11 -45.98 -34.29
CA HIS A 45 34.58 -46.14 -34.31
C HIS A 45 35.34 -45.17 -33.36
N ILE A 46 36.66 -45.39 -33.24
CA ILE A 46 37.62 -44.62 -32.41
C ILE A 46 38.45 -43.68 -33.28
N ASN A 47 38.78 -42.47 -32.79
CA ASN A 47 40.15 -41.95 -32.95
C ASN A 47 40.57 -40.94 -31.87
N ARG A 48 41.84 -41.02 -31.46
CA ARG A 48 42.46 -40.23 -30.38
C ARG A 48 43.10 -38.94 -30.90
N ARG A 49 43.15 -37.90 -30.06
CA ARG A 49 44.42 -37.23 -29.72
C ARG A 49 44.36 -36.57 -28.34
N THR A 50 45.50 -36.61 -27.66
CA THR A 50 45.76 -36.20 -26.27
C THR A 50 46.27 -34.76 -26.18
N LEU A 51 46.06 -34.06 -25.05
CA LEU A 51 47.18 -33.58 -24.22
C LEU A 51 46.74 -33.11 -22.80
N HIS A 52 47.73 -33.10 -21.92
CA HIS A 52 47.84 -32.67 -20.50
C HIS A 52 47.22 -31.29 -20.13
N ASP A 53 47.01 -30.91 -18.85
CA ASP A 53 47.26 -31.63 -17.58
C ASP A 53 46.33 -31.21 -16.43
N ARG A 54 46.36 -31.98 -15.33
CA ARG A 54 45.79 -31.59 -14.02
C ARG A 54 46.85 -30.90 -13.14
N LEU A 55 46.41 -30.10 -12.15
CA LEU A 55 46.80 -30.13 -10.71
C LEU A 55 46.32 -28.83 -10.02
N ARG A 56 45.36 -28.94 -9.08
CA ARG A 56 45.50 -28.89 -7.60
C ARG A 56 45.65 -27.49 -7.00
N PHE A 57 44.65 -27.11 -6.21
CA PHE A 57 44.74 -26.06 -5.20
C PHE A 57 45.55 -26.54 -3.98
N ILE A 58 46.40 -25.68 -3.46
CA ILE A 58 46.99 -25.76 -2.11
C ILE A 58 46.89 -24.35 -1.51
N ALA A 59 46.40 -24.25 -0.27
CA ALA A 59 46.40 -23.01 0.49
C ALA A 59 47.72 -22.87 1.27
N VAL A 60 48.24 -21.65 1.35
CA VAL A 60 49.38 -21.28 2.20
C VAL A 60 49.10 -19.89 2.77
N GLU A 61 49.13 -19.78 4.11
CA GLU A 61 49.28 -18.50 4.80
C GLU A 61 50.76 -18.10 4.78
N ASP A 62 51.08 -16.83 4.50
CA ASP A 62 52.03 -16.08 5.34
C ASP A 62 51.86 -14.55 5.13
N ALA A 63 52.45 -13.78 6.04
CA ALA A 63 52.23 -12.35 6.23
C ALA A 63 53.19 -11.42 5.48
N GLY A 64 52.80 -10.14 5.41
CA GLY A 64 53.73 -9.01 5.36
C GLY A 64 54.26 -8.59 3.97
N GLY A 65 53.75 -7.48 3.44
CA GLY A 65 54.32 -6.87 2.23
C GLY A 65 53.65 -5.57 1.82
N VAL A 66 54.22 -4.43 2.23
CA VAL A 66 53.80 -3.10 1.75
C VAL A 66 54.21 -2.93 0.29
N PHE A 67 53.26 -2.76 -0.64
CA PHE A 67 53.54 -2.22 -1.97
C PHE A 67 52.51 -1.18 -2.41
N ARG A 68 52.99 0.03 -2.70
CA ARG A 68 52.24 1.08 -3.39
C ARG A 68 52.02 0.67 -4.85
N GLY A 69 50.77 0.43 -5.23
CA GLY A 69 50.34 0.33 -6.63
C GLY A 69 49.33 1.41 -6.96
N LYS A 70 49.66 2.34 -7.86
CA LYS A 70 48.69 3.29 -8.42
C LYS A 70 47.88 2.58 -9.50
N THR A 71 46.59 2.39 -9.27
CA THR A 71 45.60 2.11 -10.32
C THR A 71 44.44 3.08 -10.14
N GLY A 72 44.28 4.01 -11.09
CA GLY A 72 43.17 4.96 -11.07
C GLY A 72 41.87 4.24 -11.37
N VAL A 73 40.92 4.36 -10.45
CA VAL A 73 39.51 4.03 -10.67
C VAL A 73 38.76 5.36 -10.59
N ASN A 74 38.02 5.71 -11.64
CA ASN A 74 37.15 6.89 -11.60
C ASN A 74 36.07 6.64 -10.55
N LYS A 75 36.13 7.37 -9.43
CA LYS A 75 34.98 7.53 -8.54
C LYS A 75 33.83 8.10 -9.36
N LEU A 76 32.62 7.54 -9.21
CA LEU A 76 31.42 8.35 -9.41
C LEU A 76 31.46 9.48 -8.39
N GLU A 77 31.20 10.70 -8.85
CA GLU A 77 31.05 11.85 -7.96
C GLU A 77 29.77 11.66 -7.14
N HIS A 78 29.92 11.56 -5.81
CA HIS A 78 28.80 11.85 -4.91
C HIS A 78 28.45 13.32 -5.13
N MET A 79 27.25 13.59 -5.67
CA MET A 79 26.76 14.96 -5.82
C MET A 79 26.12 15.41 -4.51
N SER A 80 26.95 16.03 -3.67
CA SER A 80 26.51 16.81 -2.51
C SER A 80 25.94 18.17 -2.91
N CYS A 81 25.02 18.71 -2.12
CA CYS A 81 24.42 20.02 -2.31
C CYS A 81 24.92 21.02 -1.26
N ASN A 82 25.99 21.76 -1.61
CA ASN A 82 26.56 22.78 -0.72
C ASN A 82 25.60 23.97 -0.53
N CYS A 83 24.83 23.97 0.54
CA CYS A 83 23.99 25.10 0.94
C CYS A 83 24.79 26.12 1.75
N GLN A 84 25.21 27.23 1.13
CA GLN A 84 25.71 28.40 1.87
C GLN A 84 24.54 29.24 2.40
N GLN A 85 24.62 29.70 3.65
CA GLN A 85 23.68 30.69 4.18
C GLN A 85 23.82 32.01 3.40
N ALA A 86 22.73 32.46 2.78
CA ALA A 86 22.67 33.79 2.21
C ALA A 86 22.45 34.83 3.31
N GLU A 87 23.45 35.68 3.57
CA GLU A 87 23.27 36.86 4.43
C GLU A 87 22.24 37.82 3.80
N ASN A 88 21.20 38.17 4.54
CA ASN A 88 20.18 39.12 4.11
C ASN A 88 20.74 40.55 4.05
N VAL A 89 21.17 41.00 2.88
CA VAL A 89 21.48 42.41 2.61
C VAL A 89 20.20 43.17 2.28
N SER A 90 19.48 43.64 3.29
CA SER A 90 18.39 44.61 3.10
C SER A 90 18.95 46.05 3.16
N GLY A 91 19.29 46.60 2.00
CA GLY A 91 19.63 48.01 1.89
C GLY A 91 18.39 48.90 2.04
N VAL A 92 18.31 49.68 3.12
CA VAL A 92 17.34 50.78 3.28
C VAL A 92 18.11 52.06 3.59
N THR A 93 17.80 53.11 2.83
CA THR A 93 18.45 54.42 2.88
C THR A 93 18.23 55.15 4.21
N ALA A 94 19.23 55.93 4.61
CA ALA A 94 19.28 56.63 5.88
C ALA A 94 18.28 57.80 6.01
N GLU A 95 17.83 58.05 7.23
CA GLU A 95 17.74 59.42 7.77
C GLU A 95 18.05 59.43 9.28
N GLU A 96 18.89 60.37 9.72
CA GLU A 96 19.43 60.41 11.08
C GLU A 96 18.48 61.08 12.09
N LYS A 97 18.49 60.63 13.35
CA LYS A 97 18.55 61.55 14.51
C LYS A 97 18.99 60.91 15.83
N ASN A 98 20.12 61.41 16.31
CA ASN A 98 20.76 61.22 17.62
C ASN A 98 19.83 61.03 18.85
N ARG A 99 20.20 60.10 19.75
CA ARG A 99 20.70 60.45 21.11
C ARG A 99 21.22 59.25 21.97
N THR A 100 22.47 59.39 22.45
CA THR A 100 23.05 58.96 23.76
C THR A 100 22.61 57.64 24.43
N ARG A 101 23.44 56.59 24.58
CA ARG A 101 24.68 56.37 25.41
C ARG A 101 24.45 55.91 26.88
N PHE A 102 24.87 54.65 27.17
CA PHE A 102 25.30 54.02 28.46
C PHE A 102 24.37 54.08 29.71
N GLY A 103 24.27 53.05 30.56
CA GLY A 103 24.83 51.68 30.56
C GLY A 103 24.72 50.96 31.93
N VAL A 104 25.28 49.74 32.02
CA VAL A 104 25.65 48.97 33.25
C VAL A 104 24.57 48.15 34.01
N GLU A 105 24.96 46.88 34.23
CA GLU A 105 24.48 45.74 35.04
C GLU A 105 24.29 45.95 36.58
N PRO A 106 24.03 44.92 37.43
CA PRO A 106 23.10 43.76 37.35
C PRO A 106 22.33 43.46 38.69
N ASN A 107 21.62 42.31 38.73
CA ASN A 107 21.52 41.37 39.88
C ASN A 107 20.44 41.62 40.99
N ARG A 108 19.39 40.76 41.06
CA ARG A 108 19.15 39.79 42.18
C ARG A 108 17.77 39.08 42.19
N GLN A 109 17.85 37.75 42.29
CA GLN A 109 17.14 36.83 43.21
C GLN A 109 15.62 36.90 43.46
N THR A 110 14.99 35.76 43.21
CA THR A 110 13.66 35.27 43.65
C THR A 110 13.50 35.22 45.18
N PRO A 111 12.24 35.24 45.67
CA PRO A 111 11.85 34.32 46.75
C PRO A 111 10.55 33.54 46.47
N VAL A 112 10.45 32.36 47.11
CA VAL A 112 9.33 31.41 47.02
C VAL A 112 8.50 31.41 48.31
N ARG A 113 7.16 31.30 48.21
CA ARG A 113 6.25 30.46 49.05
C ARG A 113 4.79 30.65 48.59
N LEU A 114 4.14 29.58 48.11
CA LEU A 114 3.23 28.69 48.86
C LEU A 114 2.00 29.37 49.49
N ASN A 115 0.81 29.09 48.93
CA ASN A 115 -0.15 28.18 49.56
C ASN A 115 -1.23 27.72 48.57
N ALA A 116 -1.82 26.55 48.84
CA ALA A 116 -2.84 25.92 47.99
C ALA A 116 -4.26 26.38 48.31
N ILE A 117 -5.18 26.23 47.35
CA ILE A 117 -6.55 25.72 47.55
C ILE A 117 -7.13 25.28 46.19
N THR A 118 -8.05 24.31 46.26
CA THR A 118 -8.72 23.59 45.17
C THR A 118 -9.56 24.44 44.20
N GLY A 119 -9.60 24.05 42.92
CA GLY A 119 -10.65 24.47 41.98
C GLY A 119 -10.32 24.14 40.52
N SER A 120 -11.17 23.37 39.85
CA SER A 120 -11.16 23.20 38.39
C SER A 120 -11.78 24.41 37.68
N PRO A 121 -11.42 24.64 36.40
CA PRO A 121 -12.40 25.19 35.46
C PRO A 121 -12.44 24.40 34.15
N ASP A 122 -13.60 23.78 33.90
CA ASP A 122 -14.10 23.56 32.54
C ASP A 122 -14.98 24.76 32.15
N ILE A 123 -15.27 24.89 30.85
CA ILE A 123 -16.26 25.80 30.21
C ILE A 123 -15.87 27.29 30.13
N ASP A 124 -15.47 27.73 28.92
CA ASP A 124 -15.92 29.03 28.38
C ASP A 124 -16.08 28.94 26.84
N GLU A 125 -17.07 28.16 26.38
CA GLU A 125 -17.49 28.10 24.97
C GLU A 125 -19.02 28.23 24.84
N PHE A 126 -19.62 29.16 25.59
CA PHE A 126 -21.08 29.37 25.62
C PHE A 126 -21.55 30.83 25.69
N LYS A 127 -20.74 31.81 25.24
CA LYS A 127 -21.08 33.25 25.29
C LYS A 127 -21.51 33.91 23.97
N VAL A 128 -21.45 33.21 22.84
CA VAL A 128 -21.82 33.78 21.52
C VAL A 128 -23.33 33.62 21.20
N VAL A 129 -24.03 32.72 21.89
CA VAL A 129 -25.42 32.33 21.53
C VAL A 129 -26.51 33.15 22.24
N GLU A 130 -26.21 33.89 23.31
CA GLU A 130 -27.21 34.68 24.04
C GLU A 130 -27.38 36.14 23.55
N GLN A 131 -26.44 36.71 22.79
CA GLN A 131 -26.55 38.08 22.30
C GLN A 131 -27.49 38.29 21.09
N LEU A 132 -28.13 37.23 20.57
CA LEU A 132 -29.05 37.30 19.43
C LEU A 132 -30.53 37.07 19.79
N LYS A 133 -30.91 37.14 21.09
CA LYS A 133 -32.29 36.90 21.55
C LYS A 133 -33.00 38.10 22.20
N SER A 134 -32.38 39.27 22.25
CA SER A 134 -32.93 40.45 22.94
C SER A 134 -33.22 41.63 22.02
N GLU A 135 -33.87 41.41 20.87
CA GLU A 135 -34.53 42.48 20.11
C GLU A 135 -35.71 41.91 19.30
N ASN A 136 -36.90 41.95 19.89
CA ASN A 136 -38.15 41.64 19.19
C ASN A 136 -39.28 42.53 19.73
N GLY A 137 -39.48 43.67 19.06
CA GLY A 137 -40.66 44.51 19.24
C GLY A 137 -41.87 43.92 18.50
N SER A 138 -42.99 43.81 19.20
CA SER A 138 -44.28 43.28 18.74
C SER A 138 -44.71 43.69 17.31
N ILE A 139 -45.09 42.71 16.48
CA ILE A 139 -46.21 42.75 15.50
C ILE A 139 -46.77 41.33 15.32
N THR A 140 -48.07 41.23 15.00
CA THR A 140 -48.93 40.03 15.14
C THR A 140 -48.88 38.98 14.00
N LEU A 141 -49.13 37.73 14.42
CA LEU A 141 -49.45 36.48 13.69
C LEU A 141 -49.98 36.57 12.23
N ASN A 142 -49.32 35.85 11.31
CA ASN A 142 -49.89 34.67 10.60
C ASN A 142 -48.93 34.10 9.53
N GLY A 143 -48.58 32.80 9.59
CA GLY A 143 -47.92 32.09 8.48
C GLY A 143 -47.08 30.85 8.85
N LYS A 144 -47.38 29.72 8.19
CA LYS A 144 -46.75 28.37 8.19
C LYS A 144 -45.28 28.20 8.64
N PRO A 145 -44.92 27.04 9.25
CA PRO A 145 -43.53 26.70 9.60
C PRO A 145 -42.75 26.17 8.39
N ALA A 146 -41.67 26.86 7.98
CA ALA A 146 -40.83 26.43 6.86
C ALA A 146 -39.36 26.92 6.95
N GLU A 147 -38.71 26.83 8.12
CA GLU A 147 -37.35 27.39 8.31
C GLU A 147 -36.36 26.52 9.12
N ALA A 148 -36.79 25.36 9.66
CA ALA A 148 -35.90 24.51 10.48
C ALA A 148 -34.81 23.77 9.66
N GLY A 149 -35.08 23.43 8.40
CA GLY A 149 -34.10 22.74 7.53
C GLY A 149 -32.93 23.64 7.15
N THR A 150 -33.23 24.83 6.62
CA THR A 150 -32.25 25.77 6.05
C THR A 150 -31.18 26.22 7.04
N ILE A 151 -31.48 26.29 8.34
CA ILE A 151 -30.51 26.63 9.38
C ILE A 151 -29.57 25.45 9.65
N ASN A 152 -30.09 24.23 9.69
CA ASN A 152 -29.30 23.02 9.92
C ASN A 152 -28.36 22.74 8.74
N ASP A 153 -28.85 22.92 7.51
CA ASP A 153 -28.06 22.76 6.27
C ASP A 153 -26.90 23.79 6.22
N LYS A 154 -27.17 25.06 6.60
CA LYS A 154 -26.12 26.10 6.72
C LYS A 154 -25.09 25.76 7.80
N LEU A 155 -25.53 25.27 8.96
CA LEU A 155 -24.63 24.90 10.07
C LEU A 155 -23.76 23.69 9.72
N GLN A 156 -24.32 22.69 9.03
CA GLN A 156 -23.56 21.56 8.51
C GLN A 156 -22.52 22.01 7.46
N ASN A 157 -22.92 22.87 6.51
CA ASN A 157 -22.00 23.40 5.50
C ASN A 157 -20.82 24.19 6.13
N ILE A 158 -21.10 25.08 7.10
CA ILE A 158 -20.04 25.79 7.86
C ILE A 158 -19.10 24.80 8.57
N ARG A 159 -19.66 23.75 9.20
CA ARG A 159 -18.85 22.74 9.90
C ARG A 159 -18.02 21.89 8.95
N SER A 160 -18.56 21.47 7.80
CA SER A 160 -17.81 20.68 6.81
C SER A 160 -16.67 21.50 6.21
N ASN A 161 -16.91 22.79 5.87
CA ASN A 161 -15.84 23.69 5.42
C ASN A 161 -14.74 23.83 6.49
N SER A 162 -15.12 23.98 7.77
CA SER A 162 -14.14 24.04 8.88
C SER A 162 -13.29 22.77 9.04
N ILE A 163 -13.81 21.59 8.70
CA ILE A 163 -13.04 20.32 8.73
C ILE A 163 -12.13 20.22 7.50
N GLU A 164 -12.55 20.73 6.34
CA GLU A 164 -11.72 20.81 5.13
C GLU A 164 -10.55 21.79 5.29
N ASP A 165 -10.80 22.95 5.90
CA ASP A 165 -9.77 23.96 6.20
C ASP A 165 -8.76 23.43 7.25
N GLU A 166 -9.24 22.76 8.31
CA GLU A 166 -8.40 22.07 9.30
C GLU A 166 -7.51 21.02 8.62
N ALA A 167 -8.12 20.16 7.80
CA ALA A 167 -7.40 19.11 7.09
C ALA A 167 -6.35 19.67 6.13
N TRP A 168 -6.66 20.78 5.44
CA TRP A 168 -5.71 21.42 4.52
C TRP A 168 -4.50 21.99 5.26
N SER A 169 -4.72 22.68 6.40
CA SER A 169 -3.62 23.16 7.26
C SER A 169 -2.74 22.01 7.73
N LEU A 170 -3.34 20.94 8.28
CA LEU A 170 -2.59 19.78 8.78
C LEU A 170 -1.80 19.06 7.68
N LEU A 171 -2.29 19.07 6.43
CA LEU A 171 -1.54 18.53 5.29
C LEU A 171 -0.35 19.42 4.93
N GLN A 172 -0.51 20.75 4.94
CA GLN A 172 0.60 21.69 4.71
C GLN A 172 1.66 21.61 5.82
N ASP A 173 1.24 21.46 7.09
CA ASP A 173 2.13 21.26 8.24
C ASP A 173 2.92 19.93 8.21
N SER A 174 2.56 19.00 7.31
CA SER A 174 3.23 17.71 7.14
C SER A 174 4.33 17.69 6.06
N ILE A 175 4.53 18.80 5.33
CA ILE A 175 5.46 18.88 4.19
C ILE A 175 6.92 18.72 4.64
N VAL A 176 7.65 17.85 3.95
CA VAL A 176 9.09 17.66 4.08
C VAL A 176 9.81 18.45 3.00
N TYR A 177 10.82 19.21 3.42
CA TYR A 177 11.68 19.99 2.54
C TYR A 177 13.08 19.35 2.43
N TYR A 178 13.68 19.43 1.24
CA TYR A 178 15.05 19.05 0.95
C TYR A 178 15.70 20.17 0.13
N CYS A 179 16.76 20.79 0.64
CA CYS A 179 17.38 21.97 0.04
C CYS A 179 16.33 23.07 -0.30
N ASN A 180 15.44 23.37 0.65
CA ASN A 180 14.28 24.29 0.54
C ASN A 180 13.20 23.93 -0.50
N ASN A 181 13.29 22.80 -1.20
CA ASN A 181 12.24 22.33 -2.11
C ASN A 181 11.30 21.36 -1.37
N PRO A 182 9.98 21.46 -1.53
CA PRO A 182 9.06 20.47 -0.97
C PRO A 182 9.22 19.15 -1.75
N VAL A 183 9.45 18.04 -1.06
CA VAL A 183 9.76 16.72 -1.67
C VAL A 183 8.85 15.58 -1.23
N GLY A 184 7.92 15.83 -0.31
CA GLY A 184 7.01 14.82 0.21
C GLY A 184 6.27 15.29 1.45
N THR A 185 5.57 14.37 2.11
CA THR A 185 4.95 14.59 3.42
C THR A 185 5.29 13.46 4.38
N ILE A 186 5.48 13.76 5.67
CA ILE A 186 5.71 12.75 6.72
C ILE A 186 4.47 11.86 6.90
N ALA A 187 4.62 10.63 7.39
CA ALA A 187 3.49 9.74 7.61
C ALA A 187 2.55 10.21 8.74
N ALA A 188 3.07 10.74 9.85
CA ALA A 188 2.26 11.31 10.92
C ALA A 188 2.96 12.43 11.71
N ASN A 189 2.21 13.49 12.05
CA ASN A 189 2.66 14.59 12.91
C ASN A 189 2.18 14.41 14.37
N ASP A 190 2.49 13.26 14.97
CA ASP A 190 1.99 12.87 16.30
C ASP A 190 2.92 13.31 17.44
N SER A 191 2.77 14.57 17.88
CA SER A 191 3.50 15.14 19.02
C SER A 191 3.21 14.46 20.38
N SER A 192 2.21 13.59 20.47
CA SER A 192 1.90 12.86 21.71
C SER A 192 2.76 11.61 21.91
N SER A 193 3.49 11.18 20.88
CA SER A 193 4.34 9.98 20.92
C SER A 193 5.80 10.30 21.22
N SER A 194 6.34 9.70 22.29
CA SER A 194 7.78 9.76 22.61
C SER A 194 8.68 8.89 21.73
N ASN A 195 8.11 8.02 20.89
CA ASN A 195 8.85 7.20 19.94
C ASN A 195 8.32 7.43 18.53
N VAL A 196 9.16 7.99 17.66
CA VAL A 196 8.78 8.36 16.29
C VAL A 196 8.80 7.14 15.35
N LEU A 197 9.65 6.14 15.63
CA LEU A 197 9.96 5.01 14.74
C LEU A 197 10.32 5.50 13.32
N ASN A 198 9.52 5.14 12.32
CA ASN A 198 9.64 5.53 10.92
C ASN A 198 8.50 6.48 10.48
N TYR A 199 7.61 6.92 11.38
CA TYR A 199 6.44 7.75 11.00
C TYR A 199 6.81 9.21 10.66
N ASP A 200 8.08 9.60 10.85
CA ASP A 200 8.68 10.86 10.35
C ASP A 200 9.28 10.74 8.94
N GLN A 201 9.18 9.58 8.30
CA GLN A 201 9.64 9.37 6.94
C GLN A 201 8.54 9.66 5.92
N VAL A 202 8.95 9.99 4.69
CA VAL A 202 8.07 10.08 3.53
C VAL A 202 7.92 8.68 2.95
N PHE A 203 6.77 8.04 3.18
CA PHE A 203 6.43 6.77 2.52
C PHE A 203 5.86 7.01 1.13
N ILE A 204 6.22 6.15 0.16
CA ILE A 204 5.69 6.30 -1.20
C ILE A 204 4.18 6.12 -1.24
N ARG A 205 3.63 5.15 -0.49
CA ARG A 205 2.18 4.91 -0.43
C ARG A 205 1.39 6.01 0.30
N ASP A 206 1.90 6.52 1.42
CA ASP A 206 1.26 7.61 2.18
C ASP A 206 1.30 8.95 1.44
N PHE A 207 2.34 9.18 0.64
CA PHE A 207 2.41 10.36 -0.21
C PHE A 207 1.40 10.34 -1.36
N ILE A 208 0.90 9.19 -1.82
CA ILE A 208 -0.06 9.15 -2.96
C ILE A 208 -1.30 10.05 -2.73
N PRO A 209 -2.12 9.89 -1.68
CA PRO A 209 -3.23 10.79 -1.43
C PRO A 209 -2.79 12.24 -1.23
N SER A 210 -1.64 12.47 -0.58
CA SER A 210 -1.08 13.81 -0.37
C SER A 210 -0.78 14.50 -1.70
N GLY A 211 -0.03 13.83 -2.58
CA GLY A 211 0.29 14.30 -3.92
C GLY A 211 -0.96 14.53 -4.77
N ILE A 212 -1.96 13.63 -4.72
CA ILE A 212 -3.24 13.87 -5.41
C ILE A 212 -3.96 15.10 -4.85
N ALA A 213 -3.95 15.36 -3.54
CA ALA A 213 -4.53 16.57 -2.96
C ALA A 213 -3.85 17.85 -3.47
N PHE A 214 -2.51 17.86 -3.52
CA PHE A 214 -1.73 18.97 -4.08
C PHE A 214 -1.98 19.15 -5.59
N LEU A 215 -2.02 18.07 -6.39
CA LEU A 215 -2.40 18.14 -7.82
C LEU A 215 -3.79 18.78 -7.99
N LEU A 216 -4.78 18.36 -7.21
CA LEU A 216 -6.16 18.88 -7.28
C LEU A 216 -6.28 20.35 -6.83
N LYS A 217 -5.29 20.87 -6.11
CA LYS A 217 -5.19 22.28 -5.68
C LYS A 217 -4.28 23.13 -6.57
N GLY A 218 -3.61 22.53 -7.57
CA GLY A 218 -2.71 23.22 -8.49
C GLY A 218 -1.25 23.36 -7.99
N GLU A 219 -0.90 22.72 -6.88
CA GLU A 219 0.43 22.76 -6.27
C GLU A 219 1.31 21.61 -6.83
N TYR A 220 1.77 21.76 -8.07
CA TYR A 220 2.42 20.67 -8.81
C TYR A 220 3.87 20.37 -8.37
N ASP A 221 4.58 21.35 -7.82
CA ASP A 221 6.03 21.25 -7.58
C ASP A 221 6.41 20.15 -6.59
N ILE A 222 5.68 20.01 -5.47
CA ILE A 222 5.93 18.94 -4.49
C ILE A 222 5.82 17.54 -5.11
N VAL A 223 4.87 17.34 -6.02
CA VAL A 223 4.65 16.06 -6.70
C VAL A 223 5.73 15.80 -7.74
N ARG A 224 6.11 16.84 -8.50
CA ARG A 224 7.23 16.80 -9.45
C ARG A 224 8.55 16.44 -8.76
N ASN A 225 8.84 17.10 -7.65
CA ASN A 225 10.05 16.90 -6.88
C ASN A 225 10.08 15.52 -6.24
N PHE A 226 8.98 15.08 -5.62
CA PHE A 226 8.84 13.71 -5.09
C PHE A 226 9.16 12.67 -6.18
N ILE A 227 8.52 12.76 -7.35
CA ILE A 227 8.72 11.84 -8.48
C ILE A 227 10.21 11.74 -8.86
N LEU A 228 10.88 12.90 -9.02
CA LEU A 228 12.27 12.97 -9.48
C LEU A 228 13.27 12.53 -8.40
N HIS A 229 13.06 12.89 -7.13
CA HIS A 229 13.94 12.46 -6.05
C HIS A 229 13.78 10.96 -5.73
N THR A 230 12.56 10.42 -5.72
CA THR A 230 12.40 8.96 -5.55
C THR A 230 12.98 8.16 -6.73
N LEU A 231 12.97 8.74 -7.95
CA LEU A 231 13.67 8.16 -9.10
C LEU A 231 15.20 8.19 -8.95
N GLN A 232 15.76 9.28 -8.38
CA GLN A 232 17.19 9.32 -8.04
C GLN A 232 17.53 8.19 -7.05
N LEU A 233 16.72 7.98 -6.01
CA LEU A 233 16.88 6.88 -5.06
C LEU A 233 16.79 5.51 -5.75
N GLN A 234 15.92 5.34 -6.76
CA GLN A 234 15.89 4.11 -7.57
C GLN A 234 17.23 3.78 -8.24
N SER A 235 18.06 4.79 -8.56
CA SER A 235 19.38 4.54 -9.17
C SER A 235 20.46 4.07 -8.19
N TRP A 236 20.23 4.18 -6.88
CA TRP A 236 21.23 3.86 -5.85
C TRP A 236 21.57 2.37 -5.79
N GLU A 237 22.79 2.07 -5.35
CA GLU A 237 23.21 0.70 -5.05
C GLU A 237 22.44 0.19 -3.83
N LYS A 238 21.66 -0.87 -4.03
CA LYS A 238 20.85 -1.52 -3.00
C LYS A 238 21.57 -2.79 -2.59
N THR A 239 21.78 -2.96 -1.28
CA THR A 239 22.38 -4.17 -0.72
C THR A 239 21.61 -4.61 0.52
N MET A 240 21.30 -5.90 0.58
CA MET A 240 20.85 -6.60 1.77
C MET A 240 21.87 -7.70 2.03
N ASP A 241 22.71 -7.49 3.04
CA ASP A 241 23.90 -8.29 3.35
C ASP A 241 24.81 -8.49 2.11
N CYS A 242 24.75 -9.66 1.47
CA CYS A 242 25.54 -10.01 0.28
C CYS A 242 24.70 -10.16 -1.00
N TYR A 243 23.49 -9.58 -1.04
CA TYR A 243 22.57 -9.64 -2.18
C TYR A 243 22.10 -8.24 -2.60
N SER A 244 22.01 -8.01 -3.92
CA SER A 244 21.43 -6.77 -4.47
C SER A 244 20.06 -7.07 -5.08
N PRO A 245 18.97 -6.41 -4.63
CA PRO A 245 17.66 -6.55 -5.24
C PRO A 245 17.62 -5.97 -6.66
N GLY A 246 16.56 -6.30 -7.41
CA GLY A 246 16.38 -5.85 -8.79
C GLY A 246 16.44 -4.33 -8.92
N GLN A 247 17.19 -3.83 -9.91
CA GLN A 247 17.53 -2.41 -10.03
C GLN A 247 16.31 -1.48 -10.10
N GLY A 248 15.16 -1.96 -10.61
CA GLY A 248 13.90 -1.20 -10.68
C GLY A 248 13.15 -1.05 -9.36
N LEU A 249 13.64 -1.60 -8.25
CA LEU A 249 13.00 -1.49 -6.93
C LEU A 249 12.98 -0.02 -6.46
N MET A 250 11.79 0.50 -6.17
CA MET A 250 11.61 1.79 -5.48
C MET A 250 11.73 1.58 -3.96
N PRO A 251 12.15 2.59 -3.18
CA PRO A 251 12.16 2.49 -1.72
C PRO A 251 10.73 2.44 -1.16
N ALA A 252 10.57 1.92 0.05
CA ALA A 252 9.31 2.00 0.80
C ALA A 252 9.08 3.43 1.29
N SER A 253 10.15 4.03 1.80
CA SER A 253 10.18 5.37 2.38
C SER A 253 11.57 6.00 2.25
N PHE A 254 11.65 7.31 2.51
CA PHE A 254 12.92 8.00 2.69
C PHE A 254 12.81 9.10 3.75
N LYS A 255 13.94 9.50 4.30
CA LYS A 255 14.06 10.62 5.25
C LYS A 255 15.05 11.66 4.77
N VAL A 256 14.79 12.93 5.04
CA VAL A 256 15.81 14.00 4.94
C VAL A 256 16.61 14.02 6.23
N ARG A 257 17.93 13.93 6.14
CA ARG A 257 18.86 14.09 7.27
C ARG A 257 19.79 15.25 7.00
N THR A 258 19.79 16.24 7.88
CA THR A 258 20.81 17.30 7.89
C THR A 258 22.04 16.78 8.64
N ILE A 259 23.19 16.72 7.97
CA ILE A 259 24.47 16.26 8.50
C ILE A 259 25.51 17.40 8.46
N PRO A 260 26.53 17.42 9.35
CA PRO A 260 27.66 18.33 9.22
C PRO A 260 28.46 18.04 7.94
N LEU A 261 29.01 19.08 7.32
CA LEU A 261 29.91 18.93 6.17
C LEU A 261 31.30 18.43 6.59
N ASP A 262 31.88 17.53 5.80
CA ASP A 262 33.18 16.92 6.09
C ASP A 262 34.29 17.99 6.21
N GLY A 263 34.69 18.28 7.44
CA GLY A 263 35.74 19.24 7.78
C GLY A 263 35.27 20.63 8.23
N ASP A 264 33.95 20.88 8.33
CA ASP A 264 33.39 22.12 8.89
C ASP A 264 32.12 21.84 9.70
N ASP A 265 32.27 21.73 11.04
CA ASP A 265 31.16 21.53 11.98
C ASP A 265 30.15 22.70 12.01
N SER A 266 30.45 23.84 11.37
CA SER A 266 29.54 24.99 11.29
C SER A 266 28.65 25.00 10.03
N ALA A 267 28.97 24.16 9.05
CA ALA A 267 28.23 24.04 7.80
C ALA A 267 27.49 22.69 7.74
N THR A 268 26.27 22.69 7.20
CA THR A 268 25.43 21.49 7.13
C THR A 268 24.92 21.22 5.72
N GLU A 269 24.73 19.94 5.40
CA GLU A 269 24.16 19.44 4.16
C GLU A 269 22.92 18.58 4.45
N ASP A 270 21.87 18.72 3.64
CA ASP A 270 20.74 17.79 3.61
C ASP A 270 21.06 16.58 2.72
N VAL A 271 20.78 15.37 3.21
CA VAL A 271 20.94 14.10 2.49
C VAL A 271 19.65 13.30 2.54
N LEU A 272 19.29 12.65 1.43
CA LEU A 272 18.19 11.69 1.36
C LEU A 272 18.64 10.29 1.82
N ASP A 273 17.93 9.71 2.78
CA ASP A 273 18.19 8.42 3.41
C ASP A 273 17.03 7.46 3.12
N PRO A 274 17.13 6.57 2.11
CA PRO A 274 16.07 5.63 1.72
C PRO A 274 16.03 4.36 2.60
N ASP A 275 14.86 3.72 2.67
CA ASP A 275 14.68 2.33 3.12
C ASP A 275 14.03 1.52 1.98
N PHE A 276 14.73 0.55 1.39
CA PHE A 276 14.18 -0.37 0.37
C PHE A 276 13.61 -1.66 0.97
N GLY A 277 13.51 -1.75 2.31
CA GLY A 277 13.10 -2.93 3.06
C GLY A 277 14.22 -3.49 3.97
N GLU A 278 15.46 -3.05 3.78
CA GLU A 278 16.62 -3.40 4.60
C GLU A 278 16.61 -2.79 6.00
N ALA A 279 15.83 -1.75 6.27
CA ALA A 279 15.55 -1.30 7.64
C ALA A 279 14.17 -1.77 8.14
N ALA A 280 13.20 -1.99 7.24
CA ALA A 280 11.84 -2.42 7.55
C ALA A 280 11.73 -3.64 8.49
N ILE A 281 10.70 -3.61 9.34
CA ILE A 281 10.36 -4.69 10.29
C ILE A 281 9.97 -5.94 9.49
N GLY A 282 10.72 -7.02 9.67
CA GLY A 282 10.50 -8.28 8.94
C GLY A 282 11.09 -8.32 7.54
N ARG A 283 11.88 -7.31 7.13
CA ARG A 283 12.58 -7.26 5.82
C ARG A 283 11.63 -7.40 4.62
N VAL A 284 10.54 -6.65 4.68
CA VAL A 284 9.43 -6.72 3.73
C VAL A 284 9.73 -5.88 2.49
N ALA A 285 9.50 -6.45 1.30
CA ALA A 285 9.76 -5.79 0.02
C ALA A 285 8.58 -4.89 -0.42
N PRO A 286 8.79 -3.59 -0.71
CA PRO A 286 7.75 -2.62 -1.05
C PRO A 286 7.32 -2.71 -2.53
N VAL A 287 6.73 -3.84 -2.94
CA VAL A 287 6.35 -4.10 -4.34
C VAL A 287 5.34 -3.07 -4.86
N ASP A 288 4.44 -2.60 -4.00
CA ASP A 288 3.44 -1.58 -4.30
C ASP A 288 4.05 -0.22 -4.69
N SER A 289 5.22 0.14 -4.15
CA SER A 289 5.78 1.48 -4.28
C SER A 289 6.21 1.82 -5.71
N GLY A 290 6.75 0.85 -6.46
CA GLY A 290 7.03 1.01 -7.90
C GLY A 290 5.77 1.16 -8.75
N LEU A 291 4.69 0.47 -8.39
CA LEU A 291 3.42 0.54 -9.10
C LEU A 291 2.74 1.89 -8.87
N TRP A 292 2.73 2.35 -7.62
CA TRP A 292 2.21 3.66 -7.22
C TRP A 292 3.00 4.82 -7.84
N TRP A 293 4.33 4.74 -7.94
CA TRP A 293 5.14 5.78 -8.60
C TRP A 293 4.75 5.98 -10.08
N ILE A 294 4.53 4.90 -10.84
CA ILE A 294 4.06 4.98 -12.23
C ILE A 294 2.66 5.60 -12.31
N ILE A 295 1.75 5.24 -11.40
CA ILE A 295 0.39 5.79 -11.33
C ILE A 295 0.42 7.29 -11.03
N LEU A 296 1.26 7.73 -10.07
CA LEU A 296 1.41 9.14 -9.70
C LEU A 296 2.03 9.97 -10.83
N LEU A 297 3.03 9.43 -11.54
CA LEU A 297 3.64 10.09 -12.72
C LEU A 297 2.61 10.36 -13.83
N ARG A 298 1.68 9.42 -14.08
CA ARG A 298 0.56 9.64 -15.00
C ARG A 298 -0.38 10.72 -14.48
N ALA A 299 -0.76 10.65 -13.20
CA ALA A 299 -1.67 11.62 -12.59
C ALA A 299 -1.08 13.04 -12.65
N TYR A 300 0.22 13.19 -12.38
CA TYR A 300 0.96 14.46 -12.51
C TYR A 300 0.82 15.04 -13.92
N GLY A 301 1.19 14.29 -14.96
CA GLY A 301 1.15 14.81 -16.34
C GLY A 301 -0.27 15.09 -16.82
N LYS A 302 -1.26 14.29 -16.40
CA LYS A 302 -2.68 14.54 -16.71
C LYS A 302 -3.28 15.75 -15.98
N CYS A 303 -2.78 16.09 -14.80
CA CYS A 303 -3.30 17.21 -14.01
C CYS A 303 -2.60 18.53 -14.34
N SER A 304 -1.26 18.52 -14.45
CA SER A 304 -0.45 19.70 -14.74
C SER A 304 -0.41 20.07 -16.22
N GLY A 305 -0.60 19.09 -17.12
CA GLY A 305 -0.32 19.23 -18.56
C GLY A 305 1.17 19.17 -18.91
N ASP A 306 2.07 19.06 -17.93
CA ASP A 306 3.51 18.94 -18.14
C ASP A 306 3.89 17.49 -18.46
N LEU A 307 3.96 17.18 -19.76
CA LEU A 307 4.46 15.90 -20.27
C LEU A 307 6.00 15.84 -20.30
N THR A 308 6.71 16.97 -20.16
CA THR A 308 8.17 17.01 -20.32
C THR A 308 8.88 16.18 -19.25
N VAL A 309 8.28 16.06 -18.05
CA VAL A 309 8.75 15.16 -16.99
C VAL A 309 8.64 13.69 -17.42
N GLN A 310 7.55 13.29 -18.07
CA GLN A 310 7.36 11.92 -18.56
C GLN A 310 8.34 11.58 -19.70
N GLU A 311 8.68 12.55 -20.54
CA GLU A 311 9.58 12.41 -21.68
C GLU A 311 11.07 12.35 -21.30
N ARG A 312 11.46 12.67 -20.05
CA ARG A 312 12.86 12.62 -19.63
C ARG A 312 13.44 11.20 -19.76
N VAL A 313 14.70 11.13 -20.20
CA VAL A 313 15.41 9.85 -20.41
C VAL A 313 15.57 9.05 -19.11
N ASP A 314 15.80 9.72 -17.97
CA ASP A 314 15.86 9.07 -16.65
C ASP A 314 14.49 8.52 -16.23
N VAL A 315 13.42 9.29 -16.38
CA VAL A 315 12.04 8.87 -16.08
C VAL A 315 11.61 7.69 -16.96
N GLN A 316 11.83 7.77 -18.27
CA GLN A 316 11.59 6.66 -19.20
C GLN A 316 12.39 5.41 -18.81
N THR A 317 13.64 5.58 -18.37
CA THR A 317 14.48 4.47 -17.89
C THR A 317 13.92 3.87 -16.60
N GLY A 318 13.49 4.67 -15.64
CA GLY A 318 12.87 4.22 -14.39
C GLY A 318 11.59 3.42 -14.63
N ILE A 319 10.68 3.89 -15.50
CA ILE A 319 9.50 3.12 -15.94
C ILE A 319 9.93 1.77 -16.53
N LYS A 320 10.88 1.79 -17.48
CA LYS A 320 11.41 0.58 -18.13
C LYS A 320 12.02 -0.40 -17.13
N MET A 321 12.65 0.07 -16.05
CA MET A 321 13.26 -0.75 -15.00
C MET A 321 12.22 -1.37 -14.04
N ILE A 322 11.20 -0.63 -13.60
CA ILE A 322 10.08 -1.16 -12.80
C ILE A 322 9.35 -2.25 -13.60
N LEU A 323 9.01 -1.95 -14.86
CA LEU A 323 8.33 -2.91 -15.73
C LEU A 323 9.15 -4.18 -15.98
N LYS A 324 10.46 -4.07 -16.20
CA LYS A 324 11.34 -5.25 -16.35
C LYS A 324 11.36 -6.13 -15.10
N LEU A 325 11.28 -5.53 -13.90
CA LEU A 325 11.20 -6.28 -12.64
C LEU A 325 9.85 -7.01 -12.52
N CYS A 326 8.73 -6.36 -12.86
CA CYS A 326 7.39 -6.96 -12.76
C CYS A 326 7.04 -7.93 -13.91
N LEU A 327 7.67 -7.79 -15.08
CA LEU A 327 7.45 -8.62 -16.28
C LEU A 327 8.52 -9.71 -16.47
N ALA A 328 9.48 -9.84 -15.55
CA ALA A 328 10.52 -10.85 -15.61
C ALA A 328 9.96 -12.28 -15.75
N ASP A 329 10.63 -13.10 -16.54
CA ASP A 329 10.31 -14.52 -16.65
C ASP A 329 10.65 -15.24 -15.33
N GLY A 330 9.79 -16.18 -14.93
CA GLY A 330 9.96 -16.98 -13.71
C GLY A 330 9.38 -18.38 -13.86
N PHE A 331 9.34 -19.13 -12.75
CA PHE A 331 8.71 -20.46 -12.72
C PHE A 331 7.19 -20.43 -12.58
N ASP A 332 6.63 -19.26 -12.24
CA ASP A 332 5.19 -19.09 -12.12
C ASP A 332 4.50 -19.22 -13.49
N MET A 333 3.36 -19.92 -13.51
CA MET A 333 2.53 -20.12 -14.70
C MET A 333 1.34 -19.15 -14.77
N PHE A 334 1.10 -18.36 -13.71
CA PHE A 334 0.04 -17.37 -13.68
C PHE A 334 0.50 -16.04 -14.28
N PRO A 335 -0.43 -15.24 -14.86
CA PRO A 335 -0.10 -13.90 -15.37
C PRO A 335 -0.04 -12.86 -14.24
N THR A 336 -0.44 -13.22 -13.03
CA THR A 336 -0.32 -12.40 -11.82
C THR A 336 1.14 -12.17 -11.42
N LEU A 337 1.38 -11.17 -10.59
CA LEU A 337 2.68 -10.95 -9.96
C LEU A 337 2.76 -11.81 -8.70
N LEU A 338 3.80 -12.64 -8.59
CA LEU A 338 4.11 -13.44 -7.41
C LEU A 338 4.84 -12.57 -6.38
N VAL A 339 4.35 -12.54 -5.13
CA VAL A 339 4.90 -11.74 -4.04
C VAL A 339 4.99 -12.51 -2.71
N THR A 340 5.84 -12.02 -1.81
CA THR A 340 5.91 -12.44 -0.41
C THR A 340 4.75 -11.87 0.41
N ASP A 341 4.57 -12.38 1.64
CA ASP A 341 3.64 -11.76 2.59
C ASP A 341 4.15 -10.36 2.97
N GLY A 342 3.24 -9.43 3.26
CA GLY A 342 3.61 -8.05 3.60
C GLY A 342 3.85 -7.10 2.42
N SER A 343 3.79 -7.53 1.16
CA SER A 343 4.38 -6.78 0.04
C SER A 343 3.65 -5.51 -0.43
N CYS A 344 2.66 -5.00 0.31
CA CYS A 344 1.78 -3.90 -0.10
C CYS A 344 1.37 -3.01 1.09
N MET A 345 0.23 -2.30 1.05
CA MET A 345 -0.24 -1.47 2.19
C MET A 345 -0.23 -2.27 3.51
N ILE A 346 -0.61 -3.55 3.42
CA ILE A 346 -0.44 -4.53 4.48
C ILE A 346 1.04 -4.90 4.55
N ASP A 347 1.83 -4.21 5.38
CA ASP A 347 3.29 -4.43 5.51
C ASP A 347 3.69 -5.53 6.52
N ARG A 348 2.74 -6.42 6.90
CA ARG A 348 2.93 -7.48 7.91
C ARG A 348 2.31 -8.78 7.44
N ARG A 349 2.76 -9.89 8.02
CA ARG A 349 2.27 -11.24 7.68
C ARG A 349 0.76 -11.37 7.97
N MET A 350 -0.02 -11.51 6.91
CA MET A 350 -1.49 -11.55 6.93
C MET A 350 -2.08 -12.64 6.02
N GLY A 351 -1.24 -13.53 5.47
CA GLY A 351 -1.65 -14.56 4.52
C GLY A 351 -1.84 -14.02 3.10
N ILE A 352 -1.15 -12.94 2.75
CA ILE A 352 -1.27 -12.27 1.45
C ILE A 352 -0.13 -12.59 0.49
N HIS A 353 0.78 -13.51 0.84
CA HIS A 353 1.76 -14.08 -0.09
C HIS A 353 1.09 -14.78 -1.28
N GLY A 354 1.80 -14.94 -2.40
CA GLY A 354 1.22 -15.50 -3.62
C GLY A 354 0.76 -14.38 -4.54
N HIS A 355 -0.56 -14.23 -4.73
CA HIS A 355 -1.14 -13.35 -5.75
C HIS A 355 -2.25 -12.45 -5.16
N PRO A 356 -1.93 -11.56 -4.20
CA PRO A 356 -2.92 -10.74 -3.53
C PRO A 356 -3.52 -9.72 -4.51
N LEU A 357 -4.84 -9.58 -4.52
CA LEU A 357 -5.61 -8.75 -5.45
C LEU A 357 -5.14 -7.29 -5.47
N GLU A 358 -4.71 -6.75 -4.33
CA GLU A 358 -4.18 -5.39 -4.22
C GLU A 358 -3.01 -5.17 -5.19
N ILE A 359 -2.00 -6.05 -5.14
CA ILE A 359 -0.88 -6.01 -6.08
C ILE A 359 -1.34 -6.24 -7.52
N GLN A 360 -2.30 -7.14 -7.76
CA GLN A 360 -2.76 -7.41 -9.13
C GLN A 360 -3.49 -6.21 -9.76
N ALA A 361 -4.30 -5.50 -8.97
CA ALA A 361 -5.01 -4.30 -9.39
C ALA A 361 -4.05 -3.12 -9.63
N LEU A 362 -3.08 -2.92 -8.73
CA LEU A 362 -2.03 -1.91 -8.89
C LEU A 362 -1.12 -2.23 -10.09
N PHE A 363 -0.76 -3.49 -10.30
CA PHE A 363 0.08 -3.92 -11.40
C PHE A 363 -0.62 -3.70 -12.75
N TYR A 364 -1.89 -4.09 -12.87
CA TYR A 364 -2.69 -3.80 -14.05
C TYR A 364 -2.80 -2.30 -14.33
N SER A 365 -3.07 -1.49 -13.29
CA SER A 365 -3.14 -0.03 -13.40
C SER A 365 -1.81 0.57 -13.85
N ALA A 366 -0.68 0.16 -13.26
CA ALA A 366 0.66 0.61 -13.65
C ALA A 366 1.03 0.20 -15.08
N LEU A 367 0.65 -1.00 -15.54
CA LEU A 367 0.82 -1.43 -16.94
C LEU A 367 0.03 -0.52 -17.91
N LEU A 368 -1.22 -0.18 -17.59
CA LEU A 368 -2.01 0.78 -18.40
C LEU A 368 -1.35 2.16 -18.42
N CYS A 369 -0.92 2.66 -17.25
CA CYS A 369 -0.27 3.96 -17.12
C CYS A 369 1.04 4.02 -17.92
N ALA A 370 1.90 3.00 -17.80
CA ALA A 370 3.14 2.96 -18.54
C ALA A 370 2.93 2.83 -20.06
N ARG A 371 1.86 2.16 -20.51
CA ARG A 371 1.50 2.11 -21.94
C ARG A 371 1.10 3.48 -22.50
N GLU A 372 0.47 4.33 -21.68
CA GLU A 372 0.14 5.71 -22.06
C GLU A 372 1.40 6.63 -22.11
N MET A 373 2.46 6.31 -21.36
CA MET A 373 3.63 7.18 -21.16
C MET A 373 4.94 6.73 -21.82
N LEU A 374 5.10 5.46 -22.20
CA LEU A 374 6.34 4.96 -22.80
C LEU A 374 6.54 5.51 -24.21
N ALA A 375 7.70 6.11 -24.45
CA ALA A 375 8.08 6.57 -25.79
C ALA A 375 8.23 5.38 -26.77
N PRO A 376 7.71 5.49 -28.01
CA PRO A 376 7.80 4.43 -29.02
C PRO A 376 9.21 4.35 -29.63
N GLU A 377 10.14 3.76 -28.88
CA GLU A 377 11.52 3.50 -29.30
C GLU A 377 11.69 2.04 -29.75
N ASP A 378 12.50 1.77 -30.78
CA ASP A 378 12.80 0.40 -31.24
C ASP A 378 13.31 -0.52 -30.11
N ALA A 379 14.14 0.02 -29.20
CA ALA A 379 14.68 -0.70 -28.03
C ALA A 379 13.61 -1.06 -26.98
N SER A 380 12.40 -0.50 -27.07
CA SER A 380 11.28 -0.73 -26.15
C SER A 380 10.19 -1.66 -26.71
N ALA A 381 10.21 -1.96 -28.01
CA ALA A 381 9.14 -2.71 -28.69
C ALA A 381 8.85 -4.09 -28.07
N ASP A 382 9.90 -4.79 -27.60
CA ASP A 382 9.76 -6.07 -26.91
C ASP A 382 9.09 -5.93 -25.53
N LEU A 383 9.40 -4.85 -24.79
CA LEU A 383 8.79 -4.54 -23.49
C LEU A 383 7.32 -4.14 -23.65
N ILE A 384 7.01 -3.28 -24.63
CA ILE A 384 5.63 -2.89 -24.96
C ILE A 384 4.80 -4.12 -25.38
N ARG A 385 5.39 -5.04 -26.18
CA ARG A 385 4.74 -6.31 -26.53
C ARG A 385 4.51 -7.20 -25.32
N ALA A 386 5.47 -7.31 -24.40
CA ALA A 386 5.31 -8.06 -23.16
C ALA A 386 4.22 -7.46 -22.25
N LEU A 387 4.20 -6.13 -22.10
CA LEU A 387 3.19 -5.36 -21.39
C LEU A 387 1.78 -5.62 -21.96
N ASN A 388 1.59 -5.48 -23.27
CA ASN A 388 0.28 -5.67 -23.91
C ASN A 388 -0.22 -7.13 -23.77
N ASN A 389 0.67 -8.11 -23.94
CA ASN A 389 0.33 -9.52 -23.69
C ASN A 389 -0.05 -9.77 -22.22
N ARG A 390 0.63 -9.13 -21.28
CA ARG A 390 0.36 -9.23 -19.83
C ARG A 390 -0.99 -8.60 -19.48
N LEU A 391 -1.33 -7.43 -20.02
CA LEU A 391 -2.64 -6.77 -19.82
C LEU A 391 -3.80 -7.70 -20.20
N VAL A 392 -3.75 -8.33 -21.38
CA VAL A 392 -4.77 -9.30 -21.83
C VAL A 392 -4.87 -10.48 -20.86
N ALA A 393 -3.73 -11.10 -20.53
CA ALA A 393 -3.71 -12.32 -19.72
C ALA A 393 -4.15 -12.08 -18.27
N LEU A 394 -3.69 -10.98 -17.66
CA LEU A 394 -4.03 -10.59 -16.29
C LEU A 394 -5.51 -10.22 -16.17
N SER A 395 -6.03 -9.43 -17.11
CA SER A 395 -7.44 -9.04 -17.13
C SER A 395 -8.37 -10.25 -17.27
N PHE A 396 -8.08 -11.19 -18.18
CA PHE A 396 -8.84 -12.45 -18.25
C PHE A 396 -8.78 -13.24 -16.93
N HIS A 397 -7.58 -13.40 -16.37
CA HIS A 397 -7.37 -14.21 -15.18
C HIS A 397 -8.11 -13.67 -13.94
N ILE A 398 -8.02 -12.36 -13.68
CA ILE A 398 -8.74 -11.72 -12.56
C ILE A 398 -10.25 -11.75 -12.81
N ARG A 399 -10.73 -11.36 -14.00
CA ARG A 399 -12.17 -11.28 -14.30
C ARG A 399 -12.89 -12.63 -14.20
N GLU A 400 -12.23 -13.73 -14.55
CA GLU A 400 -12.81 -15.09 -14.54
C GLU A 400 -12.61 -15.84 -13.21
N TYR A 401 -11.40 -15.78 -12.62
CA TYR A 401 -11.02 -16.67 -11.51
C TYR A 401 -11.05 -16.00 -10.14
N TYR A 402 -10.95 -14.67 -10.06
CA TYR A 402 -11.05 -13.95 -8.79
C TYR A 402 -12.48 -13.52 -8.48
N TRP A 403 -13.36 -13.47 -9.49
CA TRP A 403 -14.74 -13.03 -9.30
C TRP A 403 -15.56 -14.03 -8.48
N VAL A 404 -16.23 -13.55 -7.43
CA VAL A 404 -17.24 -14.28 -6.66
C VAL A 404 -18.53 -13.48 -6.54
N ASP A 405 -19.62 -14.15 -6.88
CA ASP A 405 -21.00 -13.76 -6.57
C ASP A 405 -21.76 -15.01 -6.12
N MET A 406 -23.03 -14.88 -5.74
CA MET A 406 -23.84 -16.03 -5.29
C MET A 406 -23.93 -17.15 -6.34
N ARG A 407 -23.85 -16.84 -7.65
CA ARG A 407 -23.84 -17.85 -8.70
C ARG A 407 -22.50 -18.58 -8.77
N LYS A 408 -21.37 -17.85 -8.71
CA LYS A 408 -20.03 -18.45 -8.75
C LYS A 408 -19.72 -19.23 -7.48
N LEU A 409 -20.19 -18.81 -6.31
CA LEU A 409 -20.14 -19.61 -5.09
C LEU A 409 -20.85 -20.97 -5.25
N ASN A 410 -22.06 -20.97 -5.82
CA ASN A 410 -22.78 -22.22 -6.11
C ASN A 410 -22.06 -23.10 -7.15
N GLU A 411 -21.23 -22.52 -8.02
CA GLU A 411 -20.36 -23.27 -8.94
C GLU A 411 -19.19 -23.91 -8.18
N ILE A 412 -18.46 -23.14 -7.37
CA ILE A 412 -17.30 -23.59 -6.58
C ILE A 412 -17.71 -24.66 -5.56
N TYR A 413 -18.85 -24.48 -4.88
CA TYR A 413 -19.42 -25.46 -3.95
C TYR A 413 -19.73 -26.82 -4.61
N ARG A 414 -19.83 -26.85 -5.94
CA ARG A 414 -20.11 -28.05 -6.75
C ARG A 414 -18.91 -28.52 -7.56
N TYR A 415 -17.72 -27.97 -7.32
CA TYR A 415 -16.50 -28.41 -7.98
C TYR A 415 -16.19 -29.87 -7.67
N LYS A 416 -15.75 -30.59 -8.70
CA LYS A 416 -15.03 -31.84 -8.51
C LYS A 416 -13.57 -31.52 -8.26
N THR A 417 -12.93 -32.35 -7.47
CA THR A 417 -11.50 -32.26 -7.16
C THR A 417 -10.72 -33.23 -8.03
N GLU A 418 -9.39 -33.07 -8.07
CA GLU A 418 -8.45 -33.91 -8.82
C GLU A 418 -8.72 -33.93 -10.35
N GLU A 419 -9.24 -32.82 -10.90
CA GLU A 419 -9.52 -32.66 -12.33
C GLU A 419 -8.22 -32.50 -13.16
N TYR A 420 -7.76 -33.59 -13.78
CA TYR A 420 -6.59 -33.57 -14.68
C TYR A 420 -6.99 -33.48 -16.16
N SER A 421 -7.26 -32.27 -16.67
CA SER A 421 -7.42 -32.03 -18.12
C SER A 421 -7.26 -30.54 -18.51
N TYR A 422 -7.14 -30.25 -19.81
CA TYR A 422 -7.22 -28.87 -20.33
C TYR A 422 -8.64 -28.27 -20.26
N ASP A 423 -9.65 -29.13 -20.17
CA ASP A 423 -11.07 -28.77 -20.10
C ASP A 423 -11.59 -28.79 -18.64
N ALA A 424 -10.68 -28.80 -17.65
CA ALA A 424 -11.01 -28.74 -16.23
C ALA A 424 -11.78 -27.45 -15.90
N VAL A 425 -12.84 -27.60 -15.10
CA VAL A 425 -13.59 -26.49 -14.52
C VAL A 425 -12.85 -25.99 -13.29
N ASN A 426 -12.44 -26.92 -12.40
CA ASN A 426 -11.69 -26.62 -11.19
C ASN A 426 -10.18 -26.54 -11.46
N LYS A 427 -9.76 -25.56 -12.27
CA LYS A 427 -8.37 -25.42 -12.77
C LYS A 427 -7.30 -25.27 -11.70
N PHE A 428 -7.67 -24.88 -10.48
CA PHE A 428 -6.76 -24.67 -9.36
C PHE A 428 -6.87 -25.77 -8.29
N ASN A 429 -7.69 -26.81 -8.51
CA ASN A 429 -8.02 -27.85 -7.54
C ASN A 429 -8.48 -27.29 -6.17
N ILE A 430 -9.38 -26.30 -6.20
CA ILE A 430 -9.99 -25.74 -4.99
C ILE A 430 -10.92 -26.79 -4.39
N TYR A 431 -10.71 -27.14 -3.12
CA TYR A 431 -11.60 -28.00 -2.36
C TYR A 431 -12.84 -27.19 -1.94
N PRO A 432 -14.08 -27.64 -2.22
CA PRO A 432 -15.30 -26.91 -1.87
C PRO A 432 -15.41 -26.53 -0.39
N ASP A 433 -14.85 -27.35 0.50
CA ASP A 433 -14.79 -27.14 1.96
C ASP A 433 -13.95 -25.92 2.37
N GLN A 434 -13.22 -25.28 1.45
CA GLN A 434 -12.55 -23.99 1.70
C GLN A 434 -13.50 -22.80 1.68
N ILE A 435 -14.74 -22.93 1.18
CA ILE A 435 -15.74 -21.85 1.28
C ILE A 435 -16.04 -21.65 2.78
N PRO A 436 -15.67 -20.51 3.38
CA PRO A 436 -15.76 -20.35 4.81
C PRO A 436 -17.22 -20.11 5.21
N SER A 437 -17.62 -20.56 6.40
CA SER A 437 -19.02 -20.54 6.86
C SER A 437 -19.67 -19.15 6.84
N TRP A 438 -18.89 -18.09 7.05
CA TRP A 438 -19.37 -16.71 7.01
C TRP A 438 -19.76 -16.22 5.60
N MET A 439 -19.25 -16.85 4.53
CA MET A 439 -19.39 -16.36 3.15
C MET A 439 -20.84 -16.42 2.65
N VAL A 440 -21.62 -17.42 3.10
CA VAL A 440 -23.02 -17.58 2.69
C VAL A 440 -23.89 -16.46 3.25
N ASP A 441 -23.70 -16.08 4.52
CA ASP A 441 -24.41 -14.96 5.15
C ASP A 441 -23.90 -13.60 4.67
N PHE A 442 -22.64 -13.53 4.22
CA PHE A 442 -22.02 -12.31 3.70
C PHE A 442 -22.38 -12.01 2.24
N MET A 443 -22.57 -13.02 1.38
CA MET A 443 -22.86 -12.76 -0.04
C MET A 443 -24.34 -12.34 -0.24
N PRO A 444 -24.64 -11.11 -0.70
CA PRO A 444 -26.00 -10.68 -0.99
C PRO A 444 -26.57 -11.36 -2.23
N SER A 445 -27.89 -11.27 -2.42
CA SER A 445 -28.58 -11.75 -3.63
C SER A 445 -28.24 -10.94 -4.89
N LYS A 446 -27.89 -9.66 -4.73
CA LYS A 446 -27.35 -8.78 -5.76
C LYS A 446 -26.03 -8.19 -5.25
N GLY A 447 -24.95 -8.46 -5.97
CA GLY A 447 -23.60 -8.00 -5.64
C GLY A 447 -22.56 -9.10 -5.89
N GLY A 448 -21.30 -8.77 -5.69
CA GLY A 448 -20.16 -9.66 -5.84
C GLY A 448 -18.85 -8.90 -5.74
N TYR A 449 -17.73 -9.60 -5.66
CA TYR A 449 -16.41 -8.98 -5.53
C TYR A 449 -15.31 -9.85 -6.11
N LEU A 450 -14.11 -9.28 -6.20
CA LEU A 450 -12.87 -10.01 -6.49
C LEU A 450 -12.26 -10.47 -5.15
N ILE A 451 -12.05 -11.78 -5.00
CA ILE A 451 -11.43 -12.40 -3.81
C ILE A 451 -10.03 -11.84 -3.51
N GLY A 452 -9.56 -12.05 -2.28
CA GLY A 452 -8.26 -11.55 -1.85
C GLY A 452 -7.05 -12.17 -2.53
N ASN A 453 -7.08 -13.48 -2.80
CA ASN A 453 -5.92 -14.22 -3.30
C ASN A 453 -6.35 -15.53 -3.98
N LEU A 454 -5.59 -15.99 -4.96
CA LEU A 454 -5.79 -17.29 -5.62
C LEU A 454 -4.45 -17.97 -5.87
N GLN A 455 -4.30 -19.19 -5.36
CA GLN A 455 -3.08 -19.99 -5.44
C GLN A 455 -3.43 -21.46 -5.81
N PRO A 456 -2.45 -22.30 -6.17
CA PRO A 456 -2.68 -23.73 -6.37
C PRO A 456 -3.29 -24.36 -5.10
N ALA A 457 -4.47 -24.98 -5.24
CA ALA A 457 -5.28 -25.57 -4.18
C ALA A 457 -5.66 -24.63 -3.02
N HIS A 458 -5.62 -23.30 -3.20
CA HIS A 458 -6.00 -22.35 -2.16
C HIS A 458 -6.70 -21.10 -2.71
N MET A 459 -7.83 -20.72 -2.09
CA MET A 459 -8.61 -19.53 -2.44
C MET A 459 -8.88 -18.70 -1.17
N ASP A 460 -8.37 -17.47 -1.11
CA ASP A 460 -8.62 -16.55 0.01
C ASP A 460 -9.87 -15.73 -0.26
N PHE A 461 -11.00 -16.18 0.28
CA PHE A 461 -12.28 -15.53 0.11
C PHE A 461 -12.41 -14.17 0.82
N ARG A 462 -11.45 -13.70 1.61
CA ARG A 462 -11.58 -12.37 2.26
C ARG A 462 -11.77 -11.26 1.21
N PHE A 463 -12.67 -10.33 1.51
CA PHE A 463 -12.83 -9.10 0.75
C PHE A 463 -11.67 -8.15 1.11
N PHE A 464 -10.94 -7.65 0.12
CA PHE A 464 -9.90 -6.62 0.30
C PHE A 464 -10.28 -5.36 -0.47
N SER A 465 -10.27 -4.24 0.25
CA SER A 465 -10.93 -3.01 -0.21
C SER A 465 -10.15 -2.27 -1.28
N LEU A 466 -8.85 -2.07 -1.08
CA LEU A 466 -8.00 -1.36 -2.05
C LEU A 466 -7.99 -2.13 -3.38
N GLY A 467 -7.78 -3.45 -3.35
CA GLY A 467 -7.83 -4.29 -4.55
C GLY A 467 -9.17 -4.24 -5.31
N ASN A 468 -10.31 -4.26 -4.61
CA ASN A 468 -11.63 -4.18 -5.25
C ASN A 468 -11.91 -2.79 -5.81
N LEU A 469 -11.68 -1.73 -5.03
CA LEU A 469 -11.91 -0.35 -5.45
C LEU A 469 -10.97 0.02 -6.61
N TRP A 470 -9.69 -0.33 -6.55
CA TRP A 470 -8.73 -0.04 -7.62
C TRP A 470 -8.99 -0.85 -8.90
N SER A 471 -9.58 -2.04 -8.77
CA SER A 471 -10.06 -2.80 -9.92
C SER A 471 -11.20 -2.09 -10.65
N ILE A 472 -12.04 -1.31 -9.96
CA ILE A 472 -13.02 -0.40 -10.58
C ILE A 472 -12.28 0.77 -11.26
N VAL A 473 -11.41 1.48 -10.53
CA VAL A 473 -10.69 2.68 -11.01
C VAL A 473 -9.92 2.42 -12.31
N SER A 474 -9.19 1.30 -12.37
CA SER A 474 -8.36 0.89 -13.51
C SER A 474 -9.12 0.17 -14.64
N SER A 475 -10.43 -0.07 -14.49
CA SER A 475 -11.23 -0.94 -15.39
C SER A 475 -10.70 -2.38 -15.53
N LEU A 476 -10.02 -2.89 -14.50
CA LEU A 476 -9.70 -4.32 -14.38
C LEU A 476 -10.99 -5.13 -14.18
N ALA A 477 -11.88 -4.67 -13.32
CA ALA A 477 -13.25 -5.18 -13.24
C ALA A 477 -14.06 -4.68 -14.44
N THR A 478 -14.91 -5.54 -15.00
CA THR A 478 -15.90 -5.11 -16.02
C THR A 478 -16.88 -4.09 -15.43
N VAL A 479 -17.59 -3.34 -16.28
CA VAL A 479 -18.68 -2.41 -15.85
C VAL A 479 -19.70 -3.12 -14.94
N LYS A 480 -20.10 -4.36 -15.29
CA LYS A 480 -21.04 -5.16 -14.50
C LYS A 480 -20.47 -5.54 -13.13
N GLN A 481 -19.23 -6.02 -13.09
CA GLN A 481 -18.55 -6.38 -11.83
C GLN A 481 -18.35 -5.14 -10.95
N SER A 482 -18.04 -4.00 -11.54
CA SER A 482 -17.87 -2.72 -10.84
C SER A 482 -19.15 -2.26 -10.14
N HIS A 483 -20.30 -2.31 -10.83
CA HIS A 483 -21.59 -2.04 -10.19
C HIS A 483 -21.93 -3.07 -9.10
N ALA A 484 -21.61 -4.36 -9.31
CA ALA A 484 -21.86 -5.40 -8.32
C ALA A 484 -20.97 -5.32 -7.06
N ILE A 485 -19.74 -4.78 -7.17
CA ILE A 485 -18.91 -4.41 -6.02
C ILE A 485 -19.55 -3.26 -5.24
N LEU A 486 -20.04 -2.23 -5.92
CA LEU A 486 -20.74 -1.12 -5.25
C LEU A 486 -22.06 -1.58 -4.60
N ASP A 487 -22.82 -2.45 -5.27
CA ASP A 487 -24.03 -3.09 -4.70
C ASP A 487 -23.70 -3.88 -3.41
N LEU A 488 -22.58 -4.61 -3.39
CA LEU A 488 -22.10 -5.31 -2.19
C LEU A 488 -21.77 -4.33 -1.06
N ILE A 489 -21.08 -3.22 -1.35
CA ILE A 489 -20.71 -2.19 -0.37
C ILE A 489 -21.96 -1.55 0.24
N GLU A 490 -23.01 -1.32 -0.54
CA GLU A 490 -24.30 -0.84 -0.03
C GLU A 490 -25.02 -1.90 0.81
N ALA A 491 -25.10 -3.15 0.32
CA ALA A 491 -25.78 -4.24 1.00
C ALA A 491 -25.09 -4.65 2.32
N LYS A 492 -23.77 -4.47 2.42
CA LYS A 492 -22.92 -4.76 3.58
C LYS A 492 -22.29 -3.51 4.18
N TRP A 493 -22.97 -2.37 4.07
CA TRP A 493 -22.54 -1.08 4.62
C TRP A 493 -22.11 -1.18 6.09
N ASP A 494 -22.91 -1.89 6.88
CA ASP A 494 -22.71 -2.10 8.31
C ASP A 494 -21.50 -2.98 8.70
N ASP A 495 -20.98 -3.77 7.75
CA ASP A 495 -19.77 -4.58 7.92
C ASP A 495 -18.54 -3.90 7.31
N LEU A 496 -18.68 -3.24 6.14
CA LEU A 496 -17.57 -2.71 5.34
C LEU A 496 -17.28 -1.20 5.57
N VAL A 497 -18.30 -0.37 5.71
CA VAL A 497 -18.15 1.05 6.10
C VAL A 497 -18.19 1.20 7.61
N ALA A 498 -19.06 0.45 8.29
CA ALA A 498 -19.22 0.49 9.74
C ALA A 498 -19.41 1.93 10.27
N ASP A 499 -18.86 2.26 11.46
CA ASP A 499 -18.96 3.59 12.07
C ASP A 499 -17.74 4.50 11.71
N MET A 500 -16.86 4.03 10.81
CA MET A 500 -15.76 4.79 10.19
C MET A 500 -15.31 4.08 8.89
N PRO A 501 -15.43 4.72 7.70
CA PRO A 501 -14.89 4.17 6.47
C PRO A 501 -13.36 4.01 6.56
N PHE A 502 -12.74 3.01 5.94
CA PHE A 502 -13.35 1.82 5.34
C PHE A 502 -12.58 0.59 5.84
N LYS A 503 -13.24 -0.56 5.99
CA LYS A 503 -12.53 -1.78 6.40
C LYS A 503 -11.42 -2.09 5.41
N LEU A 504 -10.22 -2.43 5.89
CA LEU A 504 -9.12 -2.80 5.00
C LEU A 504 -9.37 -4.16 4.35
N CYS A 505 -9.74 -5.15 5.18
CA CYS A 505 -10.27 -6.43 4.74
C CYS A 505 -11.49 -6.87 5.57
N TYR A 506 -12.26 -7.83 5.06
CA TYR A 506 -13.35 -8.48 5.79
C TYR A 506 -13.43 -9.98 5.48
N PRO A 507 -13.68 -10.84 6.49
CA PRO A 507 -13.68 -10.55 7.93
C PRO A 507 -12.24 -10.45 8.48
N ALA A 508 -12.12 -10.23 9.79
CA ALA A 508 -10.87 -10.45 10.52
C ALA A 508 -10.63 -11.95 10.76
N LEU A 509 -9.36 -12.34 10.74
CA LEU A 509 -8.86 -13.64 11.20
C LEU A 509 -9.01 -13.75 12.73
N GLU A 510 -9.45 -14.90 13.23
CA GLU A 510 -9.73 -15.11 14.66
C GLU A 510 -9.13 -16.42 15.20
N GLY A 511 -8.88 -16.47 16.51
CA GLY A 511 -8.44 -17.70 17.20
C GLY A 511 -7.21 -18.36 16.57
N GLN A 512 -7.33 -19.65 16.24
CA GLN A 512 -6.24 -20.44 15.66
C GLN A 512 -5.85 -19.99 14.24
N GLU A 513 -6.80 -19.47 13.45
CA GLU A 513 -6.52 -18.93 12.12
C GLU A 513 -5.59 -17.72 12.21
N TRP A 514 -5.89 -16.77 13.10
CA TRP A 514 -5.00 -15.64 13.41
C TRP A 514 -3.61 -16.11 13.87
N GLN A 515 -3.54 -17.10 14.76
CA GLN A 515 -2.25 -17.64 15.24
C GLN A 515 -1.41 -18.21 14.10
N ILE A 516 -1.98 -19.05 13.24
CA ILE A 516 -1.28 -19.73 12.14
C ILE A 516 -0.87 -18.76 11.03
N ILE A 517 -1.81 -17.94 10.57
CA ILE A 517 -1.62 -17.08 9.39
C ILE A 517 -0.71 -15.91 9.73
N THR A 518 -0.96 -15.20 10.84
CA THR A 518 -0.14 -14.01 11.20
C THR A 518 1.14 -14.38 11.93
N GLY A 519 1.24 -15.58 12.52
CA GLY A 519 2.29 -15.92 13.48
C GLY A 519 2.04 -15.32 14.86
N SER A 520 0.77 -15.15 15.25
CA SER A 520 0.34 -14.48 16.49
C SER A 520 0.78 -13.01 16.59
N ASP A 521 0.72 -12.26 15.49
CA ASP A 521 1.16 -10.86 15.42
C ASP A 521 0.31 -9.95 16.33
N PRO A 522 0.90 -9.33 17.39
CA PRO A 522 0.15 -8.56 18.38
C PRO A 522 -0.33 -7.19 17.89
N LYS A 523 0.11 -6.69 16.71
CA LYS A 523 -0.47 -5.49 16.08
C LYS A 523 -1.74 -5.83 15.29
N ASN A 524 -1.79 -7.02 14.69
CA ASN A 524 -2.88 -7.53 13.86
C ASN A 524 -3.89 -8.40 14.64
N THR A 525 -4.24 -8.02 15.87
CA THR A 525 -5.29 -8.70 16.64
C THR A 525 -6.67 -8.59 15.97
N ARG A 526 -7.64 -9.39 16.43
CA ARG A 526 -9.03 -9.41 15.93
C ARG A 526 -9.61 -8.00 15.73
N TRP A 527 -10.02 -7.67 14.50
CA TRP A 527 -10.58 -6.37 14.09
C TRP A 527 -9.65 -5.17 14.41
N SER A 528 -8.33 -5.33 14.20
CA SER A 528 -7.32 -4.30 14.47
C SER A 528 -6.27 -4.22 13.37
N TYR A 529 -5.81 -3.01 13.08
CA TYR A 529 -4.78 -2.72 12.07
C TYR A 529 -5.11 -3.34 10.70
N HIS A 530 -4.26 -4.18 10.11
CA HIS A 530 -4.56 -4.86 8.85
C HIS A 530 -5.63 -5.95 8.99
N ASN A 531 -5.78 -6.53 10.18
CA ASN A 531 -6.71 -7.62 10.44
C ASN A 531 -8.15 -7.12 10.71
N GLY A 532 -8.76 -6.51 9.70
CA GLY A 532 -10.14 -5.98 9.78
C GLY A 532 -10.27 -4.65 10.53
N GLY A 533 -9.18 -3.89 10.68
CA GLY A 533 -9.27 -2.47 11.06
C GLY A 533 -9.96 -1.63 9.98
N SER A 534 -10.50 -0.48 10.37
CA SER A 534 -11.02 0.54 9.45
C SER A 534 -9.99 1.65 9.25
N TRP A 535 -9.76 2.02 8.01
CA TRP A 535 -8.69 2.93 7.59
C TRP A 535 -9.28 4.13 6.84
N PRO A 536 -9.24 5.35 7.43
CA PRO A 536 -9.82 6.54 6.82
C PRO A 536 -9.21 6.89 5.45
N THR A 537 -7.93 6.57 5.23
CA THR A 537 -7.29 6.79 3.92
C THR A 537 -8.01 6.09 2.78
N LEU A 538 -8.75 4.99 2.99
CA LEU A 538 -9.45 4.27 1.92
C LEU A 538 -10.67 5.02 1.33
N LEU A 539 -11.03 6.17 1.92
CA LEU A 539 -12.17 6.99 1.51
C LEU A 539 -11.99 7.60 0.11
N TRP A 540 -10.75 7.94 -0.30
CA TRP A 540 -10.52 8.53 -1.63
C TRP A 540 -10.64 7.50 -2.75
N GLN A 541 -10.17 6.25 -2.57
CA GLN A 541 -10.35 5.19 -3.55
C GLN A 541 -11.84 4.85 -3.71
N LEU A 542 -12.63 4.90 -2.61
CA LEU A 542 -14.08 4.77 -2.68
C LEU A 542 -14.70 5.92 -3.49
N ALA A 543 -14.30 7.17 -3.24
CA ALA A 543 -14.77 8.33 -3.99
C ALA A 543 -14.48 8.21 -5.50
N VAL A 544 -13.25 7.85 -5.89
CA VAL A 544 -12.87 7.67 -7.31
C VAL A 544 -13.69 6.55 -7.96
N ALA A 545 -13.83 5.40 -7.30
CA ALA A 545 -14.61 4.27 -7.81
C ALA A 545 -16.10 4.62 -7.96
N SER A 546 -16.68 5.28 -6.96
CA SER A 546 -18.06 5.79 -6.97
C SER A 546 -18.29 6.79 -8.10
N ILE A 547 -17.41 7.79 -8.26
CA ILE A 547 -17.51 8.79 -9.33
C ILE A 547 -17.40 8.13 -10.71
N LYS A 548 -16.43 7.23 -10.91
CA LYS A 548 -16.24 6.51 -12.18
C LYS A 548 -17.47 5.73 -12.62
N MET A 549 -18.20 5.15 -11.68
CA MET A 549 -19.41 4.38 -11.96
C MET A 549 -20.69 5.25 -11.97
N ASN A 550 -20.57 6.57 -11.90
CA ASN A 550 -21.67 7.53 -11.79
C ASN A 550 -22.59 7.24 -10.58
N ARG A 551 -21.97 6.90 -9.44
CA ARG A 551 -22.60 6.60 -8.14
C ARG A 551 -21.96 7.38 -6.97
N PRO A 552 -21.82 8.72 -7.05
CA PRO A 552 -21.16 9.52 -6.01
C PRO A 552 -21.87 9.49 -4.65
N GLU A 553 -23.16 9.13 -4.60
CA GLU A 553 -23.97 9.05 -3.37
C GLU A 553 -23.38 8.09 -2.32
N ILE A 554 -22.74 7.00 -2.78
CA ILE A 554 -22.08 6.03 -1.92
C ILE A 554 -20.90 6.67 -1.17
N ALA A 555 -20.10 7.48 -1.88
CA ALA A 555 -18.93 8.14 -1.30
C ALA A 555 -19.31 9.35 -0.43
N LEU A 556 -20.32 10.14 -0.83
CA LEU A 556 -20.89 11.22 -0.01
C LEU A 556 -21.35 10.68 1.36
N LYS A 557 -22.13 9.59 1.36
CA LYS A 557 -22.59 8.93 2.59
C LYS A 557 -21.43 8.37 3.44
N ALA A 558 -20.32 7.96 2.82
CA ALA A 558 -19.13 7.51 3.55
C ALA A 558 -18.37 8.70 4.18
N VAL A 559 -18.23 9.81 3.47
CA VAL A 559 -17.71 11.08 3.99
C VAL A 559 -18.51 11.55 5.20
N GLU A 560 -19.85 11.53 5.13
CA GLU A 560 -20.73 11.84 6.28
C GLU A 560 -20.51 10.92 7.49
N VAL A 561 -20.07 9.68 7.30
CA VAL A 561 -19.70 8.78 8.41
C VAL A 561 -18.36 9.21 9.03
N ALA A 562 -17.38 9.60 8.21
CA ALA A 562 -16.09 10.09 8.69
C ALA A 562 -16.20 11.44 9.44
N GLU A 563 -16.90 12.43 8.87
CA GLU A 563 -17.04 13.80 9.43
C GLU A 563 -17.71 13.83 10.82
N LYS A 564 -18.43 12.78 11.21
CA LYS A 564 -18.99 12.63 12.58
C LYS A 564 -17.90 12.61 13.67
N ARG A 565 -16.68 12.17 13.35
CA ARG A 565 -15.63 11.96 14.35
C ARG A 565 -14.18 12.16 13.92
N ILE A 566 -13.83 12.14 12.63
CA ILE A 566 -12.42 12.08 12.19
C ILE A 566 -11.55 13.22 12.74
N SER A 567 -12.02 14.47 12.66
CA SER A 567 -11.32 15.66 13.20
C SER A 567 -11.29 15.66 14.74
N ARG A 568 -12.44 15.45 15.39
CA ARG A 568 -12.55 15.35 16.87
C ARG A 568 -11.63 14.28 17.47
N ASP A 569 -11.48 13.16 16.79
CA ASP A 569 -10.63 12.04 17.18
C ASP A 569 -9.16 12.24 16.78
N LYS A 570 -8.80 13.43 16.26
CA LYS A 570 -7.46 13.87 15.84
C LYS A 570 -6.83 13.03 14.71
N TRP A 571 -7.61 12.81 13.66
CA TRP A 571 -7.18 12.19 12.41
C TRP A 571 -6.36 10.88 12.57
N PRO A 572 -6.93 9.82 13.18
CA PRO A 572 -6.19 8.58 13.41
C PRO A 572 -5.78 7.87 12.11
N GLU A 573 -4.62 7.20 12.17
CA GLU A 573 -4.16 6.20 11.18
C GLU A 573 -5.21 5.12 10.92
N TYR A 574 -5.80 4.53 11.98
CA TYR A 574 -6.82 3.48 11.85
C TYR A 574 -7.76 3.38 13.07
N TYR A 575 -8.83 2.60 12.92
CA TYR A 575 -9.87 2.34 13.91
C TYR A 575 -10.13 0.84 14.08
N ASP A 576 -10.34 0.43 15.33
CA ASP A 576 -10.49 -0.97 15.75
C ASP A 576 -11.94 -1.36 16.04
N THR A 577 -12.14 -2.67 16.23
CA THR A 577 -13.42 -3.39 16.43
C THR A 577 -14.22 -3.59 15.13
N LYS A 578 -15.11 -4.60 15.14
CA LYS A 578 -15.99 -4.91 13.99
C LYS A 578 -16.74 -3.67 13.50
N ARG A 579 -17.14 -2.78 14.41
CA ARG A 579 -17.87 -1.54 14.10
C ARG A 579 -17.00 -0.28 13.98
N ALA A 580 -15.69 -0.38 14.06
CA ALA A 580 -14.77 0.77 14.02
C ALA A 580 -15.01 1.81 15.15
N LYS A 581 -15.49 1.34 16.32
CA LYS A 581 -15.88 2.22 17.43
C LYS A 581 -14.70 2.82 18.19
N PHE A 582 -13.59 2.10 18.30
CA PHE A 582 -12.40 2.56 19.01
C PHE A 582 -11.38 3.12 18.02
N ILE A 583 -10.65 4.16 18.44
CA ILE A 583 -9.40 4.55 17.78
C ILE A 583 -8.44 3.36 17.86
N GLY A 584 -7.65 3.14 16.81
CA GLY A 584 -6.78 1.96 16.70
C GLY A 584 -5.80 1.83 17.87
N LYS A 585 -5.61 0.62 18.37
CA LYS A 585 -4.85 0.32 19.60
C LYS A 585 -3.42 0.87 19.63
N GLN A 586 -2.80 1.03 18.46
CA GLN A 586 -1.47 1.65 18.26
C GLN A 586 -1.52 2.67 17.11
N SER A 587 -2.70 3.26 16.86
CA SER A 587 -2.88 4.27 15.82
C SER A 587 -2.12 5.52 16.16
N ARG A 588 -1.36 6.06 15.20
CA ARG A 588 -0.94 7.47 15.26
C ARG A 588 -2.15 8.40 15.18
N LEU A 589 -2.01 9.57 15.78
CA LEU A 589 -2.86 10.73 15.52
C LEU A 589 -2.21 11.62 14.46
N PHE A 590 -3.00 12.49 13.82
CA PHE A 590 -2.54 13.36 12.73
C PHE A 590 -1.78 12.59 11.63
N GLN A 591 -2.30 11.42 11.26
CA GLN A 591 -1.72 10.60 10.20
C GLN A 591 -2.08 11.21 8.84
N THR A 592 -1.06 11.54 8.06
CA THR A 592 -1.16 12.37 6.87
C THR A 592 -2.04 11.75 5.79
N TRP A 593 -1.96 10.43 5.54
CA TRP A 593 -2.83 9.79 4.54
C TRP A 593 -4.32 9.72 4.95
N SER A 594 -4.65 9.84 6.24
CA SER A 594 -6.04 9.91 6.71
C SER A 594 -6.62 11.29 6.45
N ILE A 595 -5.81 12.33 6.67
CA ILE A 595 -6.10 13.74 6.37
C ILE A 595 -6.24 13.92 4.84
N ALA A 596 -5.22 13.52 4.09
CA ALA A 596 -5.18 13.64 2.64
C ALA A 596 -6.24 12.77 1.95
N GLY A 597 -6.51 11.56 2.44
CA GLY A 597 -7.56 10.69 1.89
C GLY A 597 -8.97 11.26 2.07
N TYR A 598 -9.22 11.97 3.18
CA TYR A 598 -10.45 12.75 3.35
C TYR A 598 -10.50 13.93 2.36
N LEU A 599 -9.44 14.75 2.29
CA LEU A 599 -9.35 15.90 1.37
C LEU A 599 -9.57 15.51 -0.09
N VAL A 600 -8.89 14.47 -0.58
CA VAL A 600 -9.05 14.01 -1.97
C VAL A 600 -10.48 13.56 -2.24
N ALA A 601 -11.12 12.85 -1.30
CA ALA A 601 -12.53 12.46 -1.44
C ALA A 601 -13.44 13.69 -1.57
N LYS A 602 -13.24 14.71 -0.73
CA LYS A 602 -14.00 15.97 -0.75
C LYS A 602 -13.79 16.75 -2.06
N LEU A 603 -12.53 16.97 -2.45
CA LEU A 603 -12.17 17.70 -3.68
C LEU A 603 -12.72 17.01 -4.95
N LEU A 604 -12.65 15.67 -5.01
CA LEU A 604 -13.21 14.92 -6.13
C LEU A 604 -14.73 14.89 -6.14
N LEU A 605 -15.40 14.91 -4.98
CA LEU A 605 -16.86 15.00 -4.92
C LEU A 605 -17.36 16.41 -5.30
N ALA A 606 -16.60 17.46 -4.97
CA ALA A 606 -16.86 18.83 -5.42
C ALA A 606 -16.60 19.02 -6.93
N ASN A 607 -15.58 18.34 -7.49
CA ASN A 607 -15.30 18.33 -8.93
C ASN A 607 -15.09 16.90 -9.47
N PRO A 608 -16.18 16.16 -9.78
CA PRO A 608 -16.09 14.78 -10.28
C PRO A 608 -15.27 14.63 -11.56
N SER A 609 -15.16 15.69 -12.37
CA SER A 609 -14.39 15.66 -13.63
C SER A 609 -12.88 15.51 -13.40
N ALA A 610 -12.36 15.94 -12.24
CA ALA A 610 -10.94 15.84 -11.90
C ALA A 610 -10.48 14.39 -11.64
N SER A 611 -11.41 13.46 -11.36
CA SER A 611 -11.10 12.03 -11.21
C SER A 611 -10.47 11.39 -12.46
N LYS A 612 -10.60 12.03 -13.63
CA LYS A 612 -10.00 11.63 -14.93
C LYS A 612 -8.49 11.46 -14.92
N ILE A 613 -7.76 12.09 -13.97
CA ILE A 613 -6.32 11.90 -13.84
C ILE A 613 -5.95 10.51 -13.30
N LEU A 614 -6.87 9.89 -12.53
CA LEU A 614 -6.69 8.60 -11.86
C LEU A 614 -7.29 7.43 -12.63
N VAL A 615 -8.46 7.61 -13.26
CA VAL A 615 -9.19 6.50 -13.88
C VAL A 615 -8.58 6.05 -15.22
N ASN A 616 -8.87 4.81 -15.60
CA ASN A 616 -8.72 4.31 -16.97
C ASN A 616 -10.09 3.88 -17.50
N ASP A 617 -10.41 4.21 -18.74
CA ASP A 617 -11.59 3.67 -19.43
C ASP A 617 -11.38 2.19 -19.79
N GLU A 618 -12.46 1.47 -20.11
CA GLU A 618 -12.34 0.07 -20.54
C GLU A 618 -11.75 0.00 -21.96
N ASP A 619 -10.61 -0.67 -22.07
CA ASP A 619 -9.83 -0.77 -23.29
C ASP A 619 -10.56 -1.58 -24.38
N SER A 620 -10.86 -0.91 -25.50
CA SER A 620 -11.58 -1.50 -26.62
C SER A 620 -10.78 -2.58 -27.36
N GLU A 621 -9.45 -2.52 -27.38
CA GLU A 621 -8.60 -3.58 -27.94
C GLU A 621 -8.62 -4.82 -27.05
N LEU A 622 -8.58 -4.64 -25.72
CA LEU A 622 -8.74 -5.75 -24.78
C LEU A 622 -10.16 -6.36 -24.87
N VAL A 623 -11.22 -5.55 -24.95
CA VAL A 623 -12.60 -6.04 -25.13
C VAL A 623 -12.78 -6.80 -26.45
N ASN A 624 -12.17 -6.33 -27.53
CA ASN A 624 -12.16 -7.02 -28.81
C ASN A 624 -11.36 -8.34 -28.72
N ALA A 625 -10.22 -8.35 -28.03
CA ALA A 625 -9.45 -9.55 -27.77
C ALA A 625 -10.24 -10.57 -26.96
N PHE A 626 -10.99 -10.17 -25.92
CA PHE A 626 -11.85 -11.08 -25.14
C PHE A 626 -13.02 -11.60 -25.96
N SER A 627 -13.70 -10.74 -26.73
CA SER A 627 -14.77 -11.17 -27.65
C SER A 627 -14.26 -12.20 -28.65
N THR A 628 -13.02 -12.04 -29.13
CA THR A 628 -12.34 -13.00 -30.00
C THR A 628 -11.96 -14.29 -29.25
N MET A 629 -11.41 -14.22 -28.03
CA MET A 629 -11.05 -15.39 -27.22
C MET A 629 -12.26 -16.20 -26.72
N ILE A 630 -13.41 -15.56 -26.51
CA ILE A 630 -14.65 -16.23 -26.07
C ILE A 630 -15.34 -16.92 -27.26
N SER A 631 -15.37 -16.27 -28.43
CA SER A 631 -15.90 -16.87 -29.67
C SER A 631 -15.00 -17.99 -30.20
N THR A 632 -13.67 -17.82 -30.13
CA THR A 632 -12.70 -18.88 -30.39
C THR A 632 -12.48 -19.72 -29.13
N LYS A 633 -13.35 -20.73 -28.88
CA LYS A 633 -13.09 -21.79 -27.87
C LYS A 633 -11.60 -22.15 -27.92
N PRO A 634 -10.80 -22.02 -26.84
CA PRO A 634 -9.34 -22.06 -26.89
C PRO A 634 -8.81 -23.50 -27.09
N ARG A 635 -9.16 -24.09 -28.23
CA ARG A 635 -8.71 -25.37 -28.77
C ARG A 635 -7.27 -25.24 -29.25
N ARG A 636 -6.36 -24.89 -28.34
CA ARG A 636 -4.91 -25.05 -28.54
C ARG A 636 -4.58 -26.54 -28.54
N LYS A 637 -4.89 -27.22 -29.66
CA LYS A 637 -4.12 -28.39 -30.06
C LYS A 637 -2.66 -27.95 -30.08
N ARG A 638 -1.83 -28.54 -29.20
CA ARG A 638 -0.38 -28.33 -29.21
C ARG A 638 0.19 -28.87 -30.52
N GLY A 639 0.21 -28.04 -31.57
CA GLY A 639 1.03 -28.30 -32.74
C GLY A 639 2.49 -28.23 -32.31
N LEU A 640 3.26 -29.31 -32.50
CA LEU A 640 4.71 -29.23 -32.37
C LEU A 640 5.23 -28.25 -33.43
N LYS A 641 5.51 -27.01 -33.02
CA LYS A 641 6.52 -26.21 -33.71
C LYS A 641 7.86 -26.89 -33.47
N LYS A 642 8.25 -27.80 -34.37
CA LYS A 642 9.63 -28.28 -34.48
C LYS A 642 10.52 -27.07 -34.71
N LYS A 643 11.08 -26.49 -33.63
CA LYS A 643 12.32 -25.74 -33.75
C LYS A 643 13.37 -26.77 -34.14
N SER A 644 13.94 -26.62 -35.33
CA SER A 644 15.14 -27.36 -35.72
C SER A 644 16.26 -26.93 -34.79
N PHE A 645 16.65 -27.81 -33.86
CA PHE A 645 17.94 -27.69 -33.22
C PHE A 645 18.99 -27.88 -34.32
N ILE A 646 19.79 -26.85 -34.57
CA ILE A 646 21.07 -27.01 -35.26
C ILE A 646 21.98 -27.70 -34.23
N VAL A 647 22.58 -28.82 -34.64
CA VAL A 647 23.47 -29.66 -33.84
C VAL A 647 24.85 -29.01 -33.74
#